data_AF-A0A1B9F6H6-F1
#
_entry.id   AF-A0A1B9F6H6-F1
#
_cell.length_a   1.000
_cell.length_b   1.000
_cell.length_c   1.000
_cell.angle_alpha   90.00
_cell.angle_beta   90.00
_cell.angle_gamma   90.00
#
_symmetry.space_group_name_H-M   'P 1'
#
loop_
_entity.id
_entity.type
_entity.pdbx_description
1 polymer ?
#
loop_
_entity_poly.entity_id
_entity_poly.type
_entity_poly.pdbx_seq_one_letter_code
_entity_poly.pdbx_strand_id
1 'polypeptide(L)'
;MVTLTIDNSEIKATKGNTILEAANSAGIKIPHLCNMPGGVEPKRPCLLCMVEVEGKGRVRACKTEVEDGMVIVAHSKDLDAFRKQRLETLAQTHYGDCRAPCNLTCPGGINVQGYVNLVASGEYEAALRLIKEKNPLPLSVGRVCPRFCETRCRRVLLDEPISINHLKRFVADYVQAKGGLKERPGESTGKRAAIIGGGPAGLSCAYFLRKLGHDVTIFEAEKELGGLLRYGIPNYKLPTKVVEQEIQNILDLGVHVKVGRRWGDDFTLSDLKDQGFDSIFIAVGLSKQRSLSIKGGEFAVDGLELLKKINLGRQISLGSKVLVIGGGDVAVDAARSARRLGVRDVTVVYERSRVEMPAQQRDVEEAEKEGVQLFLMATPLSIERMDNGKVKVIMARTVLGEPDERGRRFPVPMPGSRLVWEGDAVISALGQEGDDTISTFGDLEAKLKLSPKKTIKSNPSTMATNIPGIFAGGDCASGPRTVIQAVAAGRRAAEAMHEYMVGEKTGISEPRFNFTKGKRFEDVDMHNYDGFTVSLAQSMPERPPERRIGDFFEIELGLTEEMAKKEASRCLECGCHGLAKCTYRELCVDHKVNAAKSPKRLEYKIDDSHPFIVVDPNKCVGCSRCERSCKYDALYLNFDEDGQSGRLQNIEIRFKDNCVSCGACVDACPTGALSKKGLKVPLWPEQIKPVKSVCTYCGTGCSVDVVANLGAILEIKADYNTPPNYGDLCVKGRFGFTFYNHEDRLKRPLIRDSIDEPFKEVSWDQALDYIAKRFSDIIRNHGSDSIGVLASSRCTNEENFLFQKFARAVLGTNNVDNCARV
;
A
#
# COMPACT_ATOMS: atom_id res chain seq x y z
N MET A 1 43.07 -24.40 5.49
CA MET A 1 42.29 -23.55 4.57
C MET A 1 42.80 -23.80 3.17
N VAL A 2 41.95 -23.61 2.17
CA VAL A 2 42.32 -23.65 0.75
C VAL A 2 42.10 -22.27 0.14
N THR A 3 42.91 -21.91 -0.84
CA THR A 3 42.80 -20.66 -1.60
C THR A 3 42.21 -20.97 -2.96
N LEU A 4 41.16 -20.25 -3.36
CA LEU A 4 40.48 -20.41 -4.64
C LEU A 4 40.07 -19.04 -5.19
N THR A 5 39.74 -18.99 -6.47
CA THR A 5 39.29 -17.77 -7.14
C THR A 5 37.86 -17.95 -7.63
N ILE A 6 36.93 -17.05 -7.26
CA ILE A 6 35.58 -16.98 -7.85
C ILE A 6 35.39 -15.61 -8.50
N ASP A 7 35.05 -15.56 -9.79
CA ASP A 7 34.87 -14.33 -10.57
C ASP A 7 36.01 -13.31 -10.40
N ASN A 8 37.26 -13.80 -10.48
CA ASN A 8 38.50 -13.04 -10.28
C ASN A 8 38.75 -12.55 -8.84
N SER A 9 37.95 -12.95 -7.87
CA SER A 9 38.17 -12.66 -6.44
C SER A 9 38.83 -13.85 -5.76
N GLU A 10 40.02 -13.65 -5.18
CA GLU A 10 40.68 -14.66 -4.36
C GLU A 10 39.97 -14.81 -3.01
N ILE A 11 39.77 -16.06 -2.58
CA ILE A 11 39.01 -16.42 -1.40
C ILE A 11 39.73 -17.51 -0.62
N LYS A 12 39.68 -17.40 0.70
CA LYS A 12 40.11 -18.47 1.61
C LYS A 12 38.89 -19.18 2.16
N ALA A 13 38.87 -20.50 2.05
CA ALA A 13 37.78 -21.34 2.53
C ALA A 13 38.29 -22.49 3.42
N THR A 14 37.43 -23.04 4.26
CA THR A 14 37.77 -24.21 5.07
C THR A 14 37.75 -25.45 4.18
N LYS A 15 38.73 -26.33 4.37
CA LYS A 15 38.80 -27.60 3.63
C LYS A 15 37.55 -28.43 3.96
N GLY A 16 36.90 -29.00 2.95
CA GLY A 16 35.63 -29.74 3.08
C GLY A 16 34.38 -28.88 2.92
N ASN A 17 34.49 -27.55 2.82
CA ASN A 17 33.35 -26.73 2.39
C ASN A 17 33.01 -26.99 0.92
N THR A 18 31.73 -26.85 0.58
CA THR A 18 31.32 -26.77 -0.82
C THR A 18 31.64 -25.39 -1.42
N ILE A 19 31.71 -25.30 -2.76
CA ILE A 19 31.88 -24.02 -3.46
C ILE A 19 30.80 -23.00 -3.02
N LEU A 20 29.55 -23.45 -2.82
CA LEU A 20 28.45 -22.59 -2.39
C LEU A 20 28.67 -22.03 -0.98
N GLU A 21 29.17 -22.84 -0.04
CA GLU A 21 29.48 -22.39 1.33
C GLU A 21 30.65 -21.41 1.34
N ALA A 22 31.69 -21.68 0.53
CA ALA A 22 32.82 -20.77 0.34
C ALA A 22 32.37 -19.43 -0.26
N ALA A 23 31.54 -19.45 -1.32
CA ALA A 23 31.01 -18.26 -1.96
C ALA A 23 30.14 -17.43 -0.98
N ASN A 24 29.24 -18.07 -0.24
CA ASN A 24 28.40 -17.39 0.75
C ASN A 24 29.24 -16.74 1.85
N SER A 25 30.29 -17.42 2.33
CA SER A 25 31.22 -16.87 3.34
C SER A 25 32.00 -15.65 2.83
N ALA A 26 32.19 -15.55 1.53
CA ALA A 26 32.85 -14.44 0.84
C ALA A 26 31.89 -13.34 0.37
N GLY A 27 30.58 -13.46 0.63
CA GLY A 27 29.57 -12.53 0.13
C GLY A 27 29.26 -12.64 -1.37
N ILE A 28 29.72 -13.70 -2.04
CA ILE A 28 29.45 -13.96 -3.46
C ILE A 28 28.14 -14.74 -3.60
N LYS A 29 27.11 -14.09 -4.17
CA LYS A 29 25.77 -14.67 -4.32
C LYS A 29 25.73 -15.67 -5.48
N ILE A 30 25.62 -16.96 -5.18
CA ILE A 30 25.32 -18.00 -6.18
C ILE A 30 23.82 -18.36 -6.10
N PRO A 31 23.01 -18.20 -7.18
CA PRO A 31 21.59 -18.52 -7.16
C PRO A 31 21.28 -19.97 -6.78
N HIS A 32 20.33 -20.21 -5.87
CA HIS A 32 19.91 -21.56 -5.48
C HIS A 32 18.51 -21.56 -4.84
N LEU A 33 17.79 -22.68 -4.95
CA LEU A 33 16.46 -22.85 -4.33
C LEU A 33 16.34 -24.09 -3.44
N CYS A 34 16.96 -25.21 -3.83
CA CYS A 34 16.82 -26.50 -3.16
C CYS A 34 17.90 -26.79 -2.11
N ASN A 35 18.90 -25.91 -1.95
CA ASN A 35 19.98 -26.15 -1.01
C ASN A 35 19.45 -26.13 0.44
N MET A 36 19.87 -27.13 1.24
CA MET A 36 19.75 -27.11 2.70
C MET A 36 21.08 -27.61 3.27
N PRO A 37 21.79 -26.82 4.10
CA PRO A 37 23.07 -27.21 4.68
C PRO A 37 22.99 -28.56 5.40
N GLY A 38 23.95 -29.45 5.15
CA GLY A 38 24.03 -30.78 5.77
C GLY A 38 22.88 -31.75 5.44
N GLY A 39 21.98 -31.41 4.51
CA GLY A 39 20.81 -32.24 4.17
C GLY A 39 21.06 -33.22 3.03
N VAL A 40 20.32 -34.33 3.02
CA VAL A 40 20.29 -35.35 1.93
C VAL A 40 20.03 -34.69 0.58
N GLU A 41 20.53 -35.26 -0.53
CA GLU A 41 20.30 -34.74 -1.89
C GLU A 41 18.78 -34.62 -2.20
N PRO A 42 18.29 -33.52 -2.80
CA PRO A 42 16.90 -33.42 -3.21
C PRO A 42 16.59 -34.41 -4.34
N LYS A 43 15.37 -34.97 -4.36
CA LYS A 43 14.84 -35.80 -5.46
C LYS A 43 15.05 -35.13 -6.82
N ARG A 44 14.88 -33.82 -6.85
CA ARG A 44 15.08 -32.96 -8.03
C ARG A 44 15.97 -31.76 -7.72
N PRO A 45 17.24 -31.77 -8.13
CA PRO A 45 18.11 -30.61 -8.01
C PRO A 45 17.58 -29.41 -8.81
N CYS A 46 17.62 -28.20 -8.24
CA CYS A 46 17.15 -27.00 -8.94
C CYS A 46 18.08 -26.57 -10.09
N LEU A 47 19.36 -26.96 -10.04
CA LEU A 47 20.43 -26.62 -10.98
C LEU A 47 20.73 -25.11 -11.11
N LEU A 48 20.22 -24.26 -10.22
CA LEU A 48 20.51 -22.82 -10.28
C LEU A 48 21.94 -22.49 -9.81
N CYS A 49 22.49 -23.33 -8.95
CA CYS A 49 23.84 -23.22 -8.38
C CYS A 49 24.94 -23.70 -9.32
N MET A 50 24.66 -23.88 -10.61
CA MET A 50 25.69 -24.28 -11.57
C MET A 50 26.73 -23.16 -11.70
N VAL A 51 27.99 -23.58 -11.70
CA VAL A 51 29.19 -22.76 -11.90
C VAL A 51 30.13 -23.47 -12.86
N GLU A 52 31.03 -22.74 -13.48
CA GLU A 52 32.07 -23.29 -14.34
C GLU A 52 33.38 -23.33 -13.57
N VAL A 53 34.03 -24.49 -13.54
CA VAL A 53 35.33 -24.69 -12.88
C VAL A 53 36.35 -25.06 -13.95
N GLU A 54 37.48 -24.38 -13.95
CA GLU A 54 38.57 -24.64 -14.90
C GLU A 54 39.03 -26.11 -14.79
N GLY A 55 39.14 -26.80 -15.93
CA GLY A 55 39.48 -28.22 -15.99
C GLY A 55 38.36 -29.20 -15.60
N LYS A 56 37.26 -28.77 -14.97
CA LYS A 56 36.12 -29.64 -14.57
C LYS A 56 34.80 -29.31 -15.29
N GLY A 57 34.73 -28.18 -16.00
CA GLY A 57 33.52 -27.74 -16.69
C GLY A 57 32.41 -27.31 -15.73
N ARG A 58 31.15 -27.56 -16.11
CA ARG A 58 29.98 -27.15 -15.33
C ARG A 58 29.71 -28.10 -14.18
N VAL A 59 29.76 -27.59 -12.95
CA VAL A 59 29.53 -28.36 -11.71
C VAL A 59 28.51 -27.67 -10.80
N ARG A 60 27.98 -28.42 -9.83
CA ARG A 60 27.02 -27.89 -8.84
C ARG A 60 27.78 -27.33 -7.64
N ALA A 61 27.69 -26.01 -7.44
CA ALA A 61 28.39 -25.36 -6.34
C ALA A 61 27.97 -25.89 -4.96
N CYS A 62 26.72 -26.34 -4.80
CA CYS A 62 26.21 -26.86 -3.52
C CYS A 62 26.70 -28.28 -3.17
N LYS A 63 27.51 -28.92 -4.01
CA LYS A 63 27.98 -30.30 -3.82
C LYS A 63 29.48 -30.45 -4.01
N THR A 64 30.06 -29.71 -4.95
CA THR A 64 31.49 -29.78 -5.22
C THR A 64 32.26 -29.13 -4.08
N GLU A 65 33.14 -29.90 -3.45
CA GLU A 65 34.08 -29.40 -2.43
C GLU A 65 35.12 -28.46 -3.05
N VAL A 66 35.57 -27.49 -2.27
CA VAL A 66 36.66 -26.59 -2.68
C VAL A 66 38.02 -27.28 -2.59
N GLU A 67 38.84 -27.09 -3.62
CA GLU A 67 40.23 -27.53 -3.66
C GLU A 67 41.14 -26.31 -3.81
N ASP A 68 42.39 -26.44 -3.34
CA ASP A 68 43.39 -25.39 -3.45
C ASP A 68 43.72 -25.09 -4.92
N GLY A 69 43.78 -23.82 -5.29
CA GLY A 69 44.02 -23.36 -6.65
C GLY A 69 42.81 -23.44 -7.59
N MET A 70 41.61 -23.78 -7.12
CA MET A 70 40.40 -23.79 -7.98
C MET A 70 40.11 -22.40 -8.56
N VAL A 71 39.85 -22.34 -9.87
CA VAL A 71 39.36 -21.15 -10.56
C VAL A 71 37.92 -21.40 -11.01
N ILE A 72 37.01 -20.54 -10.55
CA ILE A 72 35.57 -20.72 -10.65
C ILE A 72 34.95 -19.47 -11.28
N VAL A 73 34.11 -19.66 -12.29
CA VAL A 73 33.24 -18.63 -12.85
C VAL A 73 31.83 -18.89 -12.36
N ALA A 74 31.33 -18.01 -11.50
CA ALA A 74 29.98 -18.08 -10.96
C ALA A 74 29.01 -17.16 -11.71
N HIS A 75 29.52 -16.11 -12.37
CA HIS A 75 28.71 -15.16 -13.15
C HIS A 75 29.22 -15.02 -14.58
N SER A 76 28.44 -15.54 -15.54
CA SER A 76 28.70 -15.38 -16.98
C SER A 76 27.37 -15.28 -17.74
N LYS A 77 27.41 -14.72 -18.95
CA LYS A 77 26.21 -14.62 -19.82
C LYS A 77 25.59 -15.99 -20.09
N ASP A 78 26.41 -17.03 -20.23
CA ASP A 78 25.96 -18.39 -20.52
C ASP A 78 25.33 -19.06 -19.29
N LEU A 79 25.89 -18.84 -18.11
CA LEU A 79 25.30 -19.30 -16.85
C LEU A 79 23.97 -18.57 -16.56
N ASP A 80 23.89 -17.28 -16.85
CA ASP A 80 22.64 -16.52 -16.69
C ASP A 80 21.55 -16.96 -17.67
N ALA A 81 21.92 -17.26 -18.92
CA ALA A 81 21.00 -17.83 -19.89
C ALA A 81 20.49 -19.21 -19.44
N PHE A 82 21.38 -20.06 -18.92
CA PHE A 82 21.02 -21.37 -18.37
C PHE A 82 20.08 -21.25 -17.16
N ARG A 83 20.41 -20.37 -16.20
CA ARG A 83 19.56 -20.11 -15.02
C ARG A 83 18.19 -19.59 -15.40
N LYS A 84 18.13 -18.65 -16.35
CA LYS A 84 16.87 -18.14 -16.90
C LYS A 84 16.04 -19.26 -17.51
N GLN A 85 16.62 -20.11 -18.36
CA GLN A 85 15.93 -21.24 -18.96
C GLN A 85 15.39 -22.21 -17.89
N ARG A 86 16.20 -22.55 -16.88
CA ARG A 86 15.76 -23.40 -15.76
C ARG A 86 14.59 -22.78 -14.98
N LEU A 87 14.65 -21.48 -14.67
CA LEU A 87 13.56 -20.78 -13.99
C LEU A 87 12.30 -20.70 -14.86
N GLU A 88 12.43 -20.53 -16.18
CA GLU A 88 11.30 -20.59 -17.13
C GLU A 88 10.64 -21.98 -17.14
N THR A 89 11.41 -23.07 -17.06
CA THR A 89 10.86 -24.43 -16.89
C THR A 89 10.08 -24.56 -15.57
N LEU A 90 10.64 -24.08 -14.46
CA LEU A 90 9.95 -24.10 -13.17
C LEU A 90 8.65 -23.27 -13.20
N ALA A 91 8.64 -22.15 -13.93
CA ALA A 91 7.51 -21.24 -14.02
C ALA A 91 6.28 -21.86 -14.71
N GLN A 92 6.49 -22.89 -15.54
CA GLN A 92 5.43 -23.64 -16.21
C GLN A 92 4.54 -24.45 -15.26
N THR A 93 4.91 -24.57 -13.99
CA THR A 93 4.12 -25.24 -12.94
C THR A 93 3.52 -24.25 -11.95
N HIS A 94 3.97 -23.00 -11.98
CA HIS A 94 3.66 -22.01 -10.96
C HIS A 94 2.45 -21.15 -11.36
N TYR A 95 1.31 -21.37 -10.72
CA TYR A 95 0.06 -20.65 -10.92
C TYR A 95 -0.34 -19.84 -9.68
N GLY A 96 -0.74 -18.59 -9.88
CA GLY A 96 -1.18 -17.69 -8.81
C GLY A 96 -0.89 -16.22 -9.11
N ASP A 97 -1.44 -15.32 -8.30
CA ASP A 97 -1.05 -13.91 -8.33
C ASP A 97 -0.02 -13.62 -7.24
N CYS A 98 1.16 -13.12 -7.61
CA CYS A 98 2.12 -12.69 -6.57
C CYS A 98 1.51 -11.54 -5.76
N ARG A 99 1.00 -10.52 -6.46
CA ARG A 99 0.27 -9.38 -5.91
C ARG A 99 -1.15 -9.36 -6.49
N ALA A 100 -2.12 -9.03 -5.64
CA ALA A 100 -3.53 -9.01 -6.02
C ALA A 100 -3.81 -7.95 -7.11
N PRO A 101 -4.79 -8.18 -8.01
CA PRO A 101 -5.13 -7.23 -9.08
C PRO A 101 -5.50 -5.82 -8.60
N CYS A 102 -6.15 -5.71 -7.44
CA CYS A 102 -6.52 -4.43 -6.83
C CYS A 102 -5.29 -3.60 -6.43
N ASN A 103 -4.20 -4.25 -6.01
CA ASN A 103 -2.91 -3.61 -5.71
C ASN A 103 -2.25 -3.10 -7.00
N LEU A 104 -2.24 -3.91 -8.06
CA LEU A 104 -1.61 -3.58 -9.35
C LEU A 104 -2.33 -2.43 -10.07
N THR A 105 -3.64 -2.32 -9.89
CA THR A 105 -4.46 -1.28 -10.54
C THR A 105 -4.42 0.04 -9.77
N CYS A 106 -4.10 0.03 -8.48
CA CYS A 106 -3.95 1.23 -7.68
C CYS A 106 -2.73 2.05 -8.13
N PRO A 107 -2.87 3.31 -8.58
CA PRO A 107 -1.72 4.12 -8.96
C PRO A 107 -0.75 4.41 -7.82
N GLY A 108 -1.24 4.35 -6.57
CA GLY A 108 -0.42 4.47 -5.37
C GLY A 108 0.40 3.21 -5.05
N GLY A 109 0.06 2.05 -5.63
CA GLY A 109 0.67 0.76 -5.29
C GLY A 109 0.43 0.37 -3.84
N ILE A 110 -0.75 0.65 -3.28
CA ILE A 110 -1.10 0.35 -1.89
C ILE A 110 -1.36 -1.16 -1.73
N ASN A 111 -0.98 -1.74 -0.59
CA ASN A 111 -1.30 -3.12 -0.27
C ASN A 111 -2.78 -3.32 0.10
N VAL A 112 -3.65 -3.34 -0.92
CA VAL A 112 -5.12 -3.37 -0.74
C VAL A 112 -5.58 -4.61 0.02
N GLN A 113 -5.22 -5.80 -0.45
CA GLN A 113 -5.59 -7.05 0.25
C GLN A 113 -5.15 -7.03 1.72
N GLY A 114 -3.93 -6.54 1.99
CA GLY A 114 -3.40 -6.48 3.34
C GLY A 114 -4.25 -5.63 4.28
N TYR A 115 -4.56 -4.38 3.92
CA TYR A 115 -5.31 -3.53 4.86
C TYR A 115 -6.77 -3.95 4.96
N VAL A 116 -7.37 -4.49 3.90
CA VAL A 116 -8.74 -5.05 3.95
C VAL A 116 -8.81 -6.19 4.97
N ASN A 117 -7.85 -7.12 4.93
CA ASN A 117 -7.83 -8.22 5.89
C ASN A 117 -7.55 -7.77 7.34
N LEU A 118 -6.78 -6.69 7.52
CA LEU A 118 -6.61 -6.05 8.83
C LEU A 118 -7.93 -5.42 9.32
N VAL A 119 -8.74 -4.82 8.44
CA VAL A 119 -10.10 -4.35 8.79
C VAL A 119 -11.00 -5.49 9.23
N ALA A 120 -11.01 -6.60 8.47
CA ALA A 120 -11.78 -7.80 8.83
C ALA A 120 -11.40 -8.33 10.23
N SER A 121 -10.13 -8.16 10.61
CA SER A 121 -9.59 -8.58 11.90
C SER A 121 -9.71 -7.55 13.03
N GLY A 122 -10.26 -6.36 12.79
CA GLY A 122 -10.33 -5.28 13.78
C GLY A 122 -9.01 -4.55 14.07
N GLU A 123 -7.97 -4.78 13.25
CA GLU A 123 -6.61 -4.22 13.43
C GLU A 123 -6.47 -2.87 12.72
N TYR A 124 -7.28 -1.88 13.12
CA TYR A 124 -7.45 -0.63 12.36
C TYR A 124 -6.20 0.27 12.34
N GLU A 125 -5.46 0.36 13.44
CA GLU A 125 -4.19 1.11 13.44
C GLU A 125 -3.16 0.49 12.49
N ALA A 126 -3.05 -0.85 12.48
CA ALA A 126 -2.16 -1.55 11.57
C ALA A 126 -2.61 -1.36 10.12
N ALA A 127 -3.92 -1.42 9.85
CA ALA A 127 -4.48 -1.14 8.53
C ALA A 127 -4.12 0.28 8.06
N LEU A 128 -4.25 1.28 8.92
CA LEU A 128 -3.92 2.66 8.58
C LEU A 128 -2.41 2.85 8.34
N ARG A 129 -1.56 2.26 9.20
CA ARG A 129 -0.09 2.29 9.00
C ARG A 129 0.27 1.64 7.65
N LEU A 130 -0.35 0.51 7.28
CA LEU A 130 -0.11 -0.15 5.98
C LEU A 130 -0.49 0.76 4.81
N ILE A 131 -1.60 1.49 4.92
CA ILE A 131 -2.01 2.47 3.90
C ILE A 131 -0.96 3.60 3.82
N LYS A 132 -0.51 4.13 4.96
CA LYS A 132 0.42 5.26 5.05
C LYS A 132 1.85 4.95 4.60
N GLU A 133 2.23 3.68 4.43
CA GLU A 133 3.49 3.32 3.75
C GLU A 133 3.55 3.82 2.30
N LYS A 134 2.39 3.99 1.64
CA LYS A 134 2.30 4.40 0.23
C LYS A 134 1.39 5.61 0.00
N ASN A 135 0.51 5.93 0.94
CA ASN A 135 -0.42 7.05 0.86
C ASN A 135 -0.54 7.80 2.20
N PRO A 136 0.15 8.95 2.37
CA PRO A 136 0.06 9.76 3.58
C PRO A 136 -1.24 10.57 3.69
N LEU A 137 -2.09 10.56 2.67
CA LEU A 137 -3.37 11.28 2.63
C LEU A 137 -4.61 10.36 2.60
N PRO A 138 -4.76 9.37 3.52
CA PRO A 138 -5.85 8.41 3.48
C PRO A 138 -7.25 9.01 3.78
N LEU A 139 -7.36 10.06 4.60
CA LEU A 139 -8.62 10.75 4.90
C LEU A 139 -9.17 11.45 3.66
N SER A 140 -8.31 12.20 2.93
CA SER A 140 -8.73 12.87 1.69
C SER A 140 -8.92 11.88 0.56
N VAL A 141 -7.96 10.97 0.32
CA VAL A 141 -8.07 9.98 -0.76
C VAL A 141 -9.27 9.05 -0.56
N GLY A 142 -9.61 8.71 0.69
CA GLY A 142 -10.80 7.92 1.01
C GLY A 142 -12.12 8.55 0.55
N ARG A 143 -12.16 9.86 0.32
CA ARG A 143 -13.35 10.59 -0.13
C ARG A 143 -13.39 10.85 -1.63
N VAL A 144 -12.22 11.06 -2.24
CA VAL A 144 -12.14 11.60 -3.62
C VAL A 144 -11.55 10.63 -4.64
N CYS A 145 -11.15 9.42 -4.23
CA CYS A 145 -10.52 8.46 -5.14
C CYS A 145 -11.50 7.95 -6.22
N PRO A 146 -11.09 7.86 -7.49
CA PRO A 146 -11.85 7.18 -8.54
C PRO A 146 -12.05 5.67 -8.37
N ARG A 147 -11.43 5.05 -7.36
CA ARG A 147 -11.58 3.62 -7.02
C ARG A 147 -10.98 2.67 -8.07
N PHE A 148 -9.82 3.01 -8.62
CA PHE A 148 -9.06 2.16 -9.56
C PHE A 148 -8.91 0.70 -9.09
N CYS A 149 -8.67 0.48 -7.80
CA CYS A 149 -8.51 -0.83 -7.19
C CYS A 149 -9.78 -1.70 -7.27
N GLU A 150 -10.97 -1.11 -7.38
CA GLU A 150 -12.25 -1.81 -7.46
C GLU A 150 -12.54 -2.29 -8.90
N THR A 151 -12.06 -1.56 -9.92
CA THR A 151 -12.29 -1.86 -11.36
C THR A 151 -11.78 -3.23 -11.82
N ARG A 152 -10.85 -3.84 -11.07
CA ARG A 152 -10.27 -5.16 -11.32
C ARG A 152 -10.43 -6.11 -10.13
N CYS A 153 -11.32 -5.78 -9.19
CA CYS A 153 -11.64 -6.67 -8.09
C CYS A 153 -12.29 -7.95 -8.64
N ARG A 154 -11.73 -9.12 -8.34
CA ARG A 154 -12.22 -10.39 -8.87
C ARG A 154 -13.50 -10.88 -8.23
N ARG A 155 -13.93 -10.25 -7.13
CA ARG A 155 -15.21 -10.53 -6.50
C ARG A 155 -16.40 -10.30 -7.46
N VAL A 156 -16.22 -9.45 -8.48
CA VAL A 156 -17.22 -9.26 -9.57
C VAL A 156 -17.55 -10.54 -10.34
N LEU A 157 -16.67 -11.56 -10.30
CA LEU A 157 -16.94 -12.86 -10.93
C LEU A 157 -17.95 -13.69 -10.13
N LEU A 158 -18.18 -13.36 -8.86
CA LEU A 158 -19.15 -14.01 -7.98
C LEU A 158 -20.37 -13.11 -7.73
N ASP A 159 -20.12 -11.86 -7.34
CA ASP A 159 -21.15 -10.86 -7.02
C ASP A 159 -20.66 -9.42 -7.30
N GLU A 160 -20.39 -8.64 -6.25
CA GLU A 160 -20.06 -7.22 -6.32
C GLU A 160 -18.62 -6.98 -5.84
N PRO A 161 -17.89 -6.01 -6.42
CA PRO A 161 -16.55 -5.68 -5.96
C PRO A 161 -16.54 -5.30 -4.47
N ILE A 162 -15.39 -5.51 -3.82
CA ILE A 162 -15.17 -4.99 -2.47
C ILE A 162 -15.15 -3.47 -2.51
N SER A 163 -15.81 -2.83 -1.56
CA SER A 163 -15.87 -1.38 -1.33
C SER A 163 -14.57 -0.87 -0.71
N ILE A 164 -13.47 -1.13 -1.40
CA ILE A 164 -12.09 -0.90 -0.97
C ILE A 164 -11.88 0.55 -0.54
N ASN A 165 -12.43 1.51 -1.29
CA ASN A 165 -12.28 2.92 -0.95
C ASN A 165 -13.04 3.30 0.32
N HIS A 166 -14.23 2.73 0.54
CA HIS A 166 -15.01 2.94 1.76
C HIS A 166 -14.30 2.35 2.99
N LEU A 167 -13.70 1.16 2.87
CA LEU A 167 -12.90 0.55 3.93
C LEU A 167 -11.68 1.40 4.29
N LYS A 168 -10.99 1.96 3.29
CA LYS A 168 -9.87 2.89 3.51
C LYS A 168 -10.31 4.14 4.27
N ARG A 169 -11.44 4.73 3.86
CA ARG A 169 -12.03 5.89 4.55
C ARG A 169 -12.40 5.55 5.99
N PHE A 170 -13.13 4.45 6.20
CA PHE A 170 -13.52 3.96 7.52
C PHE A 170 -12.32 3.85 8.46
N VAL A 171 -11.25 3.18 8.03
CA VAL A 171 -10.04 3.02 8.85
C VAL A 171 -9.41 4.35 9.21
N ALA A 172 -9.30 5.26 8.22
CA ALA A 172 -8.73 6.59 8.44
C ALA A 172 -9.57 7.39 9.46
N ASP A 173 -10.88 7.45 9.26
CA ASP A 173 -11.82 8.17 10.13
C ASP A 173 -11.84 7.55 11.55
N TYR A 174 -11.88 6.21 11.66
CA TYR A 174 -11.92 5.49 12.94
C TYR A 174 -10.69 5.75 13.81
N VAL A 175 -9.49 5.63 13.22
CA VAL A 175 -8.25 5.87 13.97
C VAL A 175 -8.11 7.36 14.28
N GLN A 176 -8.50 8.24 13.37
CA GLN A 176 -8.47 9.68 13.60
C GLN A 176 -9.37 10.11 14.77
N ALA A 177 -10.57 9.54 14.87
CA ALA A 177 -11.50 9.78 15.98
C ALA A 177 -10.94 9.35 17.35
N LYS A 178 -9.97 8.42 17.37
CA LYS A 178 -9.27 7.95 18.58
C LYS A 178 -7.95 8.66 18.85
N GLY A 179 -7.72 9.81 18.23
CA GLY A 179 -6.52 10.63 18.43
C GLY A 179 -5.45 10.48 17.34
N GLY A 180 -5.73 9.73 16.27
CA GLY A 180 -4.85 9.59 15.12
C GLY A 180 -3.62 8.71 15.37
N LEU A 181 -2.80 8.54 14.33
CA LEU A 181 -1.52 7.82 14.44
C LEU A 181 -0.42 8.78 14.87
N LYS A 182 0.25 8.43 15.97
CA LYS A 182 1.49 9.10 16.39
C LYS A 182 2.65 8.60 15.55
N GLU A 183 3.09 9.42 14.61
CA GLU A 183 4.25 9.13 13.80
C GLU A 183 5.49 9.88 14.26
N ARG A 184 6.65 9.30 13.96
CA ARG A 184 7.94 9.91 14.24
C ARG A 184 8.71 10.12 12.93
N PRO A 185 9.47 11.22 12.81
CA PRO A 185 10.42 11.39 11.71
C PRO A 185 11.53 10.33 11.78
N GLY A 186 12.24 10.16 10.66
CA GLY A 186 13.46 9.34 10.62
C GLY A 186 14.61 10.01 11.35
N GLU A 187 15.71 9.26 11.53
CA GLU A 187 16.95 9.79 12.08
C GLU A 187 17.52 10.89 11.17
N SER A 188 18.04 11.97 11.76
CA SER A 188 18.48 13.13 10.97
C SER A 188 19.61 12.77 10.01
N THR A 189 19.43 13.10 8.74
CA THR A 189 20.45 12.95 7.70
C THR A 189 21.36 14.18 7.58
N GLY A 190 21.02 15.28 8.25
CA GLY A 190 21.67 16.59 8.08
C GLY A 190 21.38 17.29 6.73
N LYS A 191 20.52 16.70 5.88
CA LYS A 191 20.19 17.22 4.54
C LYS A 191 18.89 18.02 4.53
N ARG A 192 18.80 19.04 3.68
CA ARG A 192 17.68 19.98 3.60
C ARG A 192 17.01 19.95 2.23
N ALA A 193 15.68 19.84 2.22
CA ALA A 193 14.88 19.82 1.00
C ALA A 193 13.84 20.94 0.96
N ALA A 194 13.71 21.60 -0.19
CA ALA A 194 12.66 22.58 -0.45
C ALA A 194 11.57 21.98 -1.33
N ILE A 195 10.31 22.25 -0.99
CA ILE A 195 9.13 21.82 -1.75
C ILE A 195 8.34 23.06 -2.15
N ILE A 196 8.11 23.25 -3.44
CA ILE A 196 7.34 24.37 -3.97
C ILE A 196 5.92 23.87 -4.27
N GLY A 197 4.95 24.32 -3.48
CA GLY A 197 3.54 23.93 -3.55
C GLY A 197 3.12 22.97 -2.42
N GLY A 198 2.12 23.38 -1.66
CA GLY A 198 1.53 22.66 -0.52
C GLY A 198 0.34 21.77 -0.87
N GLY A 199 0.21 21.33 -2.12
CA GLY A 199 -0.83 20.41 -2.58
C GLY A 199 -0.51 18.93 -2.29
N PRO A 200 -1.32 17.97 -2.78
CA PRO A 200 -1.16 16.54 -2.50
C PRO A 200 0.23 15.97 -2.81
N ALA A 201 0.83 16.37 -3.94
CA ALA A 201 2.16 15.93 -4.32
C ALA A 201 3.23 16.47 -3.37
N GLY A 202 3.16 17.77 -3.02
CA GLY A 202 4.10 18.41 -2.10
C GLY A 202 3.99 17.86 -0.68
N LEU A 203 2.77 17.74 -0.14
CA LEU A 203 2.50 17.14 1.17
C LEU A 203 2.99 15.68 1.24
N SER A 204 2.76 14.90 0.17
CA SER A 204 3.25 13.53 0.12
C SER A 204 4.77 13.47 0.08
N CYS A 205 5.44 14.34 -0.70
CA CYS A 205 6.89 14.39 -0.75
C CYS A 205 7.47 14.77 0.63
N ALA A 206 6.89 15.79 1.27
CA ALA A 206 7.29 16.25 2.60
C ALA A 206 7.21 15.13 3.64
N TYR A 207 6.09 14.42 3.68
CA TYR A 207 5.89 13.30 4.57
C TYR A 207 7.00 12.25 4.41
N PHE A 208 7.25 11.76 3.19
CA PHE A 208 8.24 10.70 2.98
C PHE A 208 9.68 11.17 3.25
N LEU A 209 10.03 12.42 2.89
CA LEU A 209 11.35 12.98 3.21
C LEU A 209 11.58 13.11 4.72
N ARG A 210 10.56 13.51 5.49
CA ARG A 210 10.63 13.52 6.96
C ARG A 210 10.76 12.12 7.54
N LYS A 211 10.06 11.12 7.00
CA LYS A 211 10.22 9.70 7.39
C LYS A 211 11.63 9.17 7.08
N LEU A 212 12.28 9.71 6.05
CA LEU A 212 13.66 9.40 5.68
C LEU A 212 14.71 10.25 6.41
N GLY A 213 14.29 11.18 7.29
CA GLY A 213 15.20 11.92 8.16
C GLY A 213 15.64 13.31 7.70
N HIS A 214 15.21 13.75 6.51
CA HIS A 214 15.62 15.04 5.94
C HIS A 214 14.86 16.20 6.57
N ASP A 215 15.50 17.36 6.73
CA ASP A 215 14.81 18.61 7.06
C ASP A 215 14.05 19.15 5.83
N VAL A 216 12.80 19.57 6.00
CA VAL A 216 11.89 19.87 4.89
C VAL A 216 11.20 21.21 5.10
N THR A 217 11.25 22.08 4.10
CA THR A 217 10.47 23.32 4.04
C THR A 217 9.54 23.34 2.83
N ILE A 218 8.25 23.56 3.06
CA ILE A 218 7.24 23.81 2.01
C ILE A 218 7.06 25.31 1.81
N PHE A 219 7.10 25.75 0.55
CA PHE A 219 6.78 27.11 0.11
C PHE A 219 5.43 27.08 -0.60
N GLU A 220 4.44 27.80 -0.09
CA GLU A 220 3.07 27.82 -0.60
C GLU A 220 2.66 29.24 -1.00
N ALA A 221 2.07 29.38 -2.18
CA ALA A 221 1.65 30.68 -2.71
C ALA A 221 0.38 31.21 -2.03
N GLU A 222 -0.51 30.31 -1.61
CA GLU A 222 -1.74 30.65 -0.89
C GLU A 222 -1.48 30.79 0.62
N LYS A 223 -2.53 31.20 1.38
CA LYS A 223 -2.45 31.38 2.83
C LYS A 223 -2.46 30.07 3.62
N GLU A 224 -3.01 29.02 3.04
CA GLU A 224 -3.14 27.70 3.66
C GLU A 224 -2.75 26.59 2.69
N LEU A 225 -2.24 25.48 3.24
CA LEU A 225 -1.86 24.28 2.50
C LEU A 225 -3.10 23.48 2.04
N GLY A 226 -2.88 22.52 1.15
CA GLY A 226 -3.88 21.55 0.67
C GLY A 226 -4.11 21.61 -0.83
N GLY A 227 -3.71 22.70 -1.50
CA GLY A 227 -3.91 22.88 -2.94
C GLY A 227 -5.36 22.62 -3.35
N LEU A 228 -5.58 21.85 -4.42
CA LEU A 228 -6.94 21.53 -4.89
C LEU A 228 -7.80 20.76 -3.86
N LEU A 229 -7.22 20.06 -2.88
CA LEU A 229 -8.02 19.42 -1.82
C LEU A 229 -8.81 20.46 -1.00
N ARG A 230 -8.19 21.62 -0.74
CA ARG A 230 -8.81 22.72 -0.01
C ARG A 230 -9.58 23.65 -0.95
N TYR A 231 -8.95 24.04 -2.06
CA TYR A 231 -9.46 25.13 -2.90
C TYR A 231 -10.31 24.66 -4.10
N GLY A 232 -10.25 23.39 -4.48
CA GLY A 232 -10.92 22.88 -5.68
C GLY A 232 -12.05 21.90 -5.42
N ILE A 233 -11.97 21.11 -4.35
CA ILE A 233 -12.97 20.07 -4.05
C ILE A 233 -14.02 20.65 -3.08
N PRO A 234 -15.32 20.54 -3.37
CA PRO A 234 -16.36 21.08 -2.49
C PRO A 234 -16.43 20.41 -1.11
N ASN A 235 -16.79 21.19 -0.09
CA ASN A 235 -16.91 20.72 1.30
C ASN A 235 -17.89 19.54 1.50
N TYR A 236 -18.90 19.38 0.65
CA TYR A 236 -19.85 18.26 0.72
C TYR A 236 -19.23 16.91 0.30
N LYS A 237 -18.09 16.93 -0.41
CA LYS A 237 -17.28 15.75 -0.78
C LYS A 237 -16.08 15.60 0.16
N LEU A 238 -15.38 16.70 0.42
CA LEU A 238 -14.17 16.71 1.23
C LEU A 238 -14.21 17.90 2.19
N PRO A 239 -14.62 17.69 3.44
CA PRO A 239 -14.70 18.78 4.41
C PRO A 239 -13.33 19.41 4.69
N THR A 240 -13.27 20.73 4.75
CA THR A 240 -12.03 21.47 5.04
C THR A 240 -11.37 21.03 6.35
N LYS A 241 -12.16 20.74 7.39
CA LYS A 241 -11.64 20.22 8.68
C LYS A 241 -10.88 18.90 8.55
N VAL A 242 -11.31 18.02 7.65
CA VAL A 242 -10.64 16.74 7.39
C VAL A 242 -9.28 17.00 6.72
N VAL A 243 -9.23 17.94 5.77
CA VAL A 243 -8.00 18.36 5.09
C VAL A 243 -7.03 19.00 6.09
N GLU A 244 -7.51 19.87 6.98
CA GLU A 244 -6.72 20.50 8.04
C GLU A 244 -6.09 19.48 8.98
N GLN A 245 -6.89 18.53 9.46
CA GLN A 245 -6.43 17.48 10.35
C GLN A 245 -5.38 16.58 9.67
N GLU A 246 -5.60 16.24 8.40
CA GLU A 246 -4.66 15.42 7.65
C GLU A 246 -3.34 16.14 7.36
N ILE A 247 -3.39 17.44 7.05
CA ILE A 247 -2.20 18.28 6.89
C ILE A 247 -1.45 18.38 8.23
N GLN A 248 -2.16 18.60 9.33
CA GLN A 248 -1.54 18.70 10.65
C GLN A 248 -0.79 17.42 11.01
N ASN A 249 -1.36 16.24 10.73
CA ASN A 249 -0.67 14.95 10.92
C ASN A 249 0.68 14.87 10.18
N ILE A 250 0.85 15.58 9.06
CA ILE A 250 2.11 15.65 8.32
C ILE A 250 3.04 16.71 8.94
N LEU A 251 2.50 17.87 9.31
CA LEU A 251 3.27 18.95 9.92
C LEU A 251 3.88 18.54 11.27
N ASP A 252 3.17 17.69 12.04
CA ASP A 252 3.62 17.13 13.32
C ASP A 252 4.91 16.28 13.20
N LEU A 253 5.31 15.90 11.97
CA LEU A 253 6.63 15.30 11.72
C LEU A 253 7.79 16.32 11.73
N GLY A 254 7.49 17.61 11.97
CA GLY A 254 8.44 18.71 11.94
C GLY A 254 8.69 19.22 10.52
N VAL A 255 7.64 19.41 9.73
CA VAL A 255 7.75 20.07 8.41
C VAL A 255 7.63 21.58 8.60
N HIS A 256 8.59 22.35 8.05
CA HIS A 256 8.51 23.81 8.04
C HIS A 256 7.65 24.30 6.88
N VAL A 257 6.92 25.40 7.09
CA VAL A 257 6.01 25.95 6.08
C VAL A 257 6.19 27.46 5.98
N LYS A 258 6.30 27.96 4.74
CA LYS A 258 6.29 29.38 4.38
C LYS A 258 5.14 29.63 3.42
N VAL A 259 4.02 30.11 3.95
CA VAL A 259 2.82 30.48 3.18
C VAL A 259 2.94 31.90 2.59
N GLY A 260 2.11 32.22 1.59
CA GLY A 260 2.16 33.51 0.88
C GLY A 260 3.47 33.76 0.14
N ARG A 261 4.17 32.69 -0.28
CA ARG A 261 5.42 32.74 -1.05
C ARG A 261 5.20 32.12 -2.42
N ARG A 262 5.12 32.95 -3.45
CA ARG A 262 4.87 32.58 -4.83
C ARG A 262 6.17 32.43 -5.60
N TRP A 263 6.39 31.25 -6.14
CA TRP A 263 7.54 30.99 -7.03
C TRP A 263 7.43 31.84 -8.30
N GLY A 264 8.52 32.51 -8.67
CA GLY A 264 8.58 33.46 -9.78
C GLY A 264 8.45 34.93 -9.36
N ASP A 265 7.72 35.20 -8.28
CA ASP A 265 7.52 36.58 -7.78
C ASP A 265 8.35 36.83 -6.51
N ASP A 266 8.30 35.92 -5.53
CA ASP A 266 8.96 36.08 -4.23
C ASP A 266 10.35 35.42 -4.17
N PHE A 267 10.58 34.40 -5.00
CA PHE A 267 11.83 33.64 -5.04
C PHE A 267 11.96 32.83 -6.34
N THR A 268 13.20 32.44 -6.64
CA THR A 268 13.62 31.57 -7.74
C THR A 268 14.24 30.26 -7.24
N LEU A 269 14.51 29.32 -8.14
CA LEU A 269 15.23 28.08 -7.84
C LEU A 269 16.68 28.35 -7.40
N SER A 270 17.31 29.42 -7.91
CA SER A 270 18.65 29.83 -7.49
C SER A 270 18.66 30.30 -6.04
N ASP A 271 17.69 31.11 -5.64
CA ASP A 271 17.57 31.60 -4.26
C ASP A 271 17.43 30.45 -3.25
N LEU A 272 16.75 29.37 -3.62
CA LEU A 272 16.63 28.18 -2.78
C LEU A 272 17.96 27.42 -2.68
N LYS A 273 18.73 27.31 -3.76
CA LYS A 273 20.07 26.71 -3.68
C LYS A 273 21.00 27.54 -2.80
N ASP A 274 20.96 28.86 -2.93
CA ASP A 274 21.78 29.78 -2.15
C ASP A 274 21.40 29.79 -0.66
N GLN A 275 20.13 29.50 -0.33
CA GLN A 275 19.66 29.24 1.04
C GLN A 275 20.14 27.90 1.63
N GLY A 276 20.91 27.10 0.87
CA GLY A 276 21.51 25.84 1.32
C GLY A 276 20.55 24.64 1.31
N PHE A 277 19.57 24.62 0.40
CA PHE A 277 18.77 23.42 0.15
C PHE A 277 19.52 22.46 -0.79
N ASP A 278 19.74 21.22 -0.37
CA ASP A 278 20.43 20.18 -1.15
C ASP A 278 19.59 19.69 -2.34
N SER A 279 18.25 19.73 -2.24
CA SER A 279 17.35 19.31 -3.30
C SER A 279 16.01 20.07 -3.29
N ILE A 280 15.40 20.22 -4.47
CA ILE A 280 14.17 20.99 -4.67
C ILE A 280 13.13 20.13 -5.41
N PHE A 281 11.89 20.14 -4.93
CA PHE A 281 10.74 19.52 -5.58
C PHE A 281 9.68 20.56 -5.99
N ILE A 282 9.34 20.59 -7.27
CA ILE A 282 8.33 21.48 -7.85
C ILE A 282 7.00 20.72 -7.93
N ALA A 283 6.01 21.18 -7.18
CA ALA A 283 4.70 20.55 -7.01
C ALA A 283 3.54 21.58 -7.05
N VAL A 284 3.70 22.64 -7.85
CA VAL A 284 2.78 23.79 -7.93
C VAL A 284 1.43 23.50 -8.60
N GLY A 285 1.25 22.31 -9.16
CA GLY A 285 0.07 21.98 -9.94
C GLY A 285 -0.03 22.78 -11.25
N LEU A 286 -1.23 23.06 -11.71
CA LEU A 286 -1.46 23.88 -12.91
C LEU A 286 -2.25 25.13 -12.51
N SER A 287 -1.60 26.28 -12.47
CA SER A 287 -2.23 27.56 -12.12
C SER A 287 -3.09 28.12 -13.24
N LYS A 288 -2.81 27.76 -14.50
CA LYS A 288 -3.45 28.34 -15.67
C LYS A 288 -4.69 27.57 -16.10
N GLN A 289 -5.82 28.28 -16.15
CA GLN A 289 -7.09 27.82 -16.69
C GLN A 289 -7.11 27.87 -18.22
N ARG A 290 -7.82 26.94 -18.86
CA ARG A 290 -8.10 27.04 -20.28
C ARG A 290 -9.20 28.08 -20.52
N SER A 291 -8.85 29.13 -21.26
CA SER A 291 -9.81 30.15 -21.68
C SER A 291 -10.83 29.58 -22.68
N LEU A 292 -12.07 30.05 -22.58
CA LEU A 292 -13.12 29.75 -23.55
C LEU A 292 -12.94 30.66 -24.77
N SER A 293 -12.27 30.15 -25.81
CA SER A 293 -11.89 30.90 -27.01
C SER A 293 -13.06 31.14 -27.98
N ILE A 294 -14.12 31.80 -27.51
CA ILE A 294 -15.27 32.21 -28.32
C ILE A 294 -15.57 33.69 -28.09
N LYS A 295 -16.34 34.32 -28.99
CA LYS A 295 -16.79 35.70 -28.81
C LYS A 295 -17.59 35.83 -27.51
N GLY A 296 -17.16 36.73 -26.60
CA GLY A 296 -17.80 36.94 -25.30
C GLY A 296 -17.45 35.90 -24.23
N GLY A 297 -16.47 35.03 -24.48
CA GLY A 297 -16.01 34.03 -23.51
C GLY A 297 -15.55 34.61 -22.17
N GLU A 298 -15.12 35.87 -22.15
CA GLU A 298 -14.76 36.65 -20.96
C GLU A 298 -15.92 36.89 -19.98
N PHE A 299 -17.18 36.72 -20.43
CA PHE A 299 -18.34 36.83 -19.56
C PHE A 299 -18.60 35.56 -18.74
N ALA A 300 -17.91 34.44 -19.05
CA ALA A 300 -18.04 33.21 -18.29
C ALA A 300 -17.19 33.28 -17.01
N VAL A 301 -17.79 32.86 -15.90
CA VAL A 301 -17.10 32.70 -14.62
C VAL A 301 -16.24 31.44 -14.67
N ASP A 302 -15.00 31.53 -14.21
CA ASP A 302 -14.13 30.38 -14.11
C ASP A 302 -14.63 29.38 -13.05
N GLY A 303 -14.77 28.11 -13.42
CA GLY A 303 -15.34 27.08 -12.55
C GLY A 303 -14.48 26.77 -11.33
N LEU A 304 -13.16 26.76 -11.46
CA LEU A 304 -12.29 26.48 -10.31
C LEU A 304 -12.17 27.70 -9.39
N GLU A 305 -12.13 28.91 -9.95
CA GLU A 305 -12.14 30.15 -9.19
C GLU A 305 -13.45 30.29 -8.40
N LEU A 306 -14.59 29.91 -9.01
CA LEU A 306 -15.87 29.81 -8.33
C LEU A 306 -15.79 28.84 -7.15
N LEU A 307 -15.33 27.61 -7.37
CA LEU A 307 -15.18 26.61 -6.30
C LEU A 307 -14.23 27.09 -5.19
N LYS A 308 -13.12 27.74 -5.55
CA LYS A 308 -12.20 28.36 -4.60
C LYS A 308 -12.88 29.43 -3.76
N LYS A 309 -13.66 30.32 -4.37
CA LYS A 309 -14.43 31.35 -3.65
C LYS A 309 -15.45 30.73 -2.69
N ILE A 310 -16.16 29.68 -3.13
CA ILE A 310 -17.13 28.95 -2.32
C ILE A 310 -16.44 28.32 -1.09
N ASN A 311 -15.33 27.62 -1.31
CA ASN A 311 -14.58 26.97 -0.22
C ASN A 311 -13.97 27.97 0.76
N LEU A 312 -13.62 29.17 0.30
CA LEU A 312 -13.17 30.29 1.15
C LEU A 312 -14.32 31.02 1.87
N GLY A 313 -15.56 30.50 1.78
CA GLY A 313 -16.73 31.08 2.46
C GLY A 313 -17.18 32.43 1.89
N ARG A 314 -16.80 32.76 0.65
CA ARG A 314 -17.25 34.00 0.00
C ARG A 314 -18.72 33.88 -0.39
N GLN A 315 -19.48 34.96 -0.21
CA GLN A 315 -20.84 35.03 -0.72
C GLN A 315 -20.81 35.16 -2.24
N ILE A 316 -21.51 34.25 -2.92
CA ILE A 316 -21.62 34.20 -4.38
C ILE A 316 -23.10 34.19 -4.75
N SER A 317 -23.48 35.04 -5.70
CA SER A 317 -24.80 35.05 -6.31
C SER A 317 -24.67 34.67 -7.78
N LEU A 318 -25.36 33.60 -8.20
CA LEU A 318 -25.37 33.11 -9.58
C LEU A 318 -26.74 33.27 -10.26
N GLY A 319 -27.72 33.89 -9.58
CA GLY A 319 -29.10 33.99 -10.05
C GLY A 319 -29.87 32.68 -9.92
N SER A 320 -30.89 32.49 -10.76
CA SER A 320 -31.80 31.33 -10.73
C SER A 320 -31.53 30.31 -11.83
N LYS A 321 -30.85 30.70 -12.92
CA LYS A 321 -30.59 29.85 -14.08
C LYS A 321 -29.13 29.95 -14.57
N VAL A 322 -28.40 28.84 -14.52
CA VAL A 322 -26.95 28.77 -14.78
C VAL A 322 -26.60 27.71 -15.82
N LEU A 323 -25.69 28.06 -16.74
CA LEU A 323 -25.09 27.15 -17.71
C LEU A 323 -23.65 26.81 -17.31
N VAL A 324 -23.29 25.54 -17.25
CA VAL A 324 -21.92 25.08 -16.99
C VAL A 324 -21.36 24.45 -18.25
N ILE A 325 -20.23 24.94 -18.76
CA ILE A 325 -19.59 24.44 -19.98
C ILE A 325 -18.43 23.52 -19.57
N GLY A 326 -18.54 22.23 -19.91
CA GLY A 326 -17.51 21.22 -19.64
C GLY A 326 -18.09 19.90 -19.14
N GLY A 327 -17.28 18.83 -19.18
CA GLY A 327 -17.70 17.48 -18.76
C GLY A 327 -16.80 16.81 -17.72
N GLY A 328 -15.80 17.51 -17.19
CA GLY A 328 -14.88 16.99 -16.18
C GLY A 328 -15.39 17.17 -14.74
N ASP A 329 -14.63 16.67 -13.76
CA ASP A 329 -15.01 16.71 -12.34
C ASP A 329 -15.30 18.14 -11.85
N VAL A 330 -14.53 19.14 -12.29
CA VAL A 330 -14.76 20.56 -11.97
C VAL A 330 -16.12 21.05 -12.48
N ALA A 331 -16.56 20.61 -13.66
CA ALA A 331 -17.85 21.01 -14.21
C ALA A 331 -19.01 20.43 -13.38
N VAL A 332 -18.91 19.16 -13.01
CA VAL A 332 -19.91 18.49 -12.17
C VAL A 332 -19.94 19.08 -10.76
N ASP A 333 -18.78 19.30 -10.14
CA ASP A 333 -18.69 19.90 -8.81
C ASP A 333 -19.17 21.36 -8.79
N ALA A 334 -18.91 22.14 -9.84
CA ALA A 334 -19.45 23.49 -9.99
C ALA A 334 -20.99 23.47 -10.15
N ALA A 335 -21.53 22.56 -10.96
CA ALA A 335 -22.97 22.43 -11.16
C ALA A 335 -23.71 22.06 -9.86
N ARG A 336 -23.18 21.07 -9.14
CA ARG A 336 -23.72 20.63 -7.84
C ARG A 336 -23.56 21.70 -6.75
N SER A 337 -22.49 22.49 -6.79
CA SER A 337 -22.32 23.63 -5.90
C SER A 337 -23.28 24.78 -6.23
N ALA A 338 -23.59 25.02 -7.51
CA ALA A 338 -24.58 26.01 -7.92
C ALA A 338 -25.98 25.66 -7.37
N ARG A 339 -26.38 24.38 -7.41
CA ARG A 339 -27.62 23.91 -6.77
C ARG A 339 -27.68 24.27 -5.27
N ARG A 340 -26.55 24.14 -4.58
CA ARG A 340 -26.40 24.48 -3.15
C ARG A 340 -26.41 25.96 -2.84
N LEU A 341 -26.07 26.79 -3.82
CA LEU A 341 -26.24 28.24 -3.75
C LEU A 341 -27.67 28.70 -4.06
N GLY A 342 -28.63 27.76 -4.23
CA GLY A 342 -30.04 28.06 -4.45
C GLY A 342 -30.44 28.24 -5.92
N VAL A 343 -29.54 27.95 -6.87
CA VAL A 343 -29.84 28.02 -8.31
C VAL A 343 -30.87 26.94 -8.67
N ARG A 344 -32.01 27.34 -9.23
CA ARG A 344 -33.14 26.44 -9.53
C ARG A 344 -32.96 25.63 -10.81
N ASP A 345 -32.33 26.21 -11.82
CA ASP A 345 -32.09 25.60 -13.12
C ASP A 345 -30.59 25.59 -13.41
N VAL A 346 -29.97 24.41 -13.36
CA VAL A 346 -28.55 24.24 -13.66
C VAL A 346 -28.43 23.25 -14.81
N THR A 347 -27.84 23.70 -15.92
CA THR A 347 -27.59 22.87 -17.10
C THR A 347 -26.09 22.73 -17.35
N VAL A 348 -25.60 21.49 -17.46
CA VAL A 348 -24.22 21.19 -17.90
C VAL A 348 -24.24 20.90 -19.39
N VAL A 349 -23.44 21.65 -20.16
CA VAL A 349 -23.26 21.47 -21.60
C VAL A 349 -21.96 20.74 -21.86
N TYR A 350 -22.05 19.67 -22.65
CA TYR A 350 -20.87 18.91 -23.06
C TYR A 350 -20.91 18.52 -24.54
N GLU A 351 -19.76 18.65 -25.18
CA GLU A 351 -19.58 18.48 -26.64
C GLU A 351 -19.61 17.02 -27.12
N ARG A 352 -19.72 16.06 -26.19
CA ARG A 352 -19.76 14.61 -26.49
C ARG A 352 -20.88 13.91 -25.72
N SER A 353 -20.95 12.59 -25.88
CA SER A 353 -21.92 11.72 -25.20
C SER A 353 -21.67 11.61 -23.69
N ARG A 354 -22.68 11.13 -22.94
CA ARG A 354 -22.62 10.95 -21.48
C ARG A 354 -21.48 10.01 -21.05
N VAL A 355 -21.29 8.92 -21.79
CA VAL A 355 -20.28 7.90 -21.51
C VAL A 355 -18.85 8.38 -21.74
N GLU A 356 -18.68 9.44 -22.55
CA GLU A 356 -17.39 10.07 -22.82
C GLU A 356 -17.06 11.21 -21.85
N MET A 357 -17.98 11.57 -20.95
CA MET A 357 -17.69 12.58 -19.92
C MET A 357 -16.49 12.16 -19.07
N PRO A 358 -15.44 13.00 -18.94
CA PRO A 358 -14.29 12.68 -18.12
C PRO A 358 -14.58 12.58 -16.62
N ALA A 359 -15.65 13.22 -16.15
CA ALA A 359 -16.07 13.15 -14.76
C ALA A 359 -16.41 11.72 -14.33
N GLN A 360 -16.25 11.43 -13.03
CA GLN A 360 -16.67 10.15 -12.48
C GLN A 360 -18.18 9.94 -12.72
N GLN A 361 -18.56 8.82 -13.33
CA GLN A 361 -19.95 8.56 -13.72
C GLN A 361 -20.92 8.59 -12.52
N ARG A 362 -20.49 8.11 -11.36
CA ARG A 362 -21.23 8.24 -10.10
C ARG A 362 -21.50 9.70 -9.70
N ASP A 363 -20.54 10.60 -9.91
CA ASP A 363 -20.71 12.01 -9.54
C ASP A 363 -21.68 12.70 -10.51
N VAL A 364 -21.71 12.26 -11.77
CA VAL A 364 -22.70 12.68 -12.77
C VAL A 364 -24.10 12.20 -12.38
N GLU A 365 -24.25 10.94 -11.98
CA GLU A 365 -25.53 10.38 -11.49
C GLU A 365 -26.04 11.13 -10.26
N GLU A 366 -25.15 11.43 -9.31
CA GLU A 366 -25.52 12.21 -8.12
C GLU A 366 -25.89 13.66 -8.46
N ALA A 367 -25.32 14.26 -9.51
CA ALA A 367 -25.71 15.57 -10.00
C ALA A 367 -27.12 15.55 -10.63
N GLU A 368 -27.42 14.53 -11.45
CA GLU A 368 -28.75 14.33 -12.04
C GLU A 368 -29.83 14.15 -10.96
N LYS A 369 -29.55 13.36 -9.92
CA LYS A 369 -30.43 13.21 -8.73
C LYS A 369 -30.66 14.52 -7.97
N GLU A 370 -29.71 15.45 -8.03
CA GLU A 370 -29.83 16.79 -7.42
C GLU A 370 -30.56 17.80 -8.34
N GLY A 371 -31.00 17.35 -9.53
CA GLY A 371 -31.75 18.15 -10.50
C GLY A 371 -30.88 18.89 -11.52
N VAL A 372 -29.60 18.54 -11.67
CA VAL A 372 -28.74 19.07 -12.73
C VAL A 372 -29.12 18.45 -14.07
N GLN A 373 -29.35 19.28 -15.08
CA GLN A 373 -29.69 18.84 -16.43
C GLN A 373 -28.43 18.67 -17.28
N LEU A 374 -28.37 17.62 -18.09
CA LEU A 374 -27.28 17.41 -19.04
C LEU A 374 -27.72 17.75 -20.47
N PHE A 375 -27.05 18.73 -21.07
CA PHE A 375 -27.22 19.10 -22.46
C PHE A 375 -26.01 18.64 -23.29
N LEU A 376 -26.10 17.40 -23.76
CA LEU A 376 -25.03 16.69 -24.44
C LEU A 376 -25.03 16.97 -25.94
N MET A 377 -23.91 16.63 -26.59
CA MET A 377 -23.70 16.83 -28.02
C MET A 377 -23.95 18.29 -28.44
N ALA A 378 -23.42 19.23 -27.64
CA ALA A 378 -23.55 20.66 -27.89
C ALA A 378 -22.29 21.42 -27.44
N THR A 379 -21.98 22.51 -28.15
CA THR A 379 -20.84 23.37 -27.85
C THR A 379 -21.23 24.84 -28.01
N PRO A 380 -20.73 25.75 -27.15
CA PRO A 380 -20.99 27.18 -27.28
C PRO A 380 -20.22 27.81 -28.45
N LEU A 381 -20.86 28.72 -29.16
CA LEU A 381 -20.30 29.50 -30.27
C LEU A 381 -20.03 30.97 -29.89
N SER A 382 -20.90 31.56 -29.06
CA SER A 382 -20.71 32.92 -28.54
C SER A 382 -21.54 33.14 -27.28
N ILE A 383 -21.10 34.10 -26.47
CA ILE A 383 -21.80 34.59 -25.29
C ILE A 383 -22.03 36.10 -25.47
N GLU A 384 -23.24 36.57 -25.21
CA GLU A 384 -23.62 37.97 -25.29
C GLU A 384 -24.24 38.39 -23.96
N ARG A 385 -23.86 39.56 -23.45
CA ARG A 385 -24.51 40.15 -22.27
C ARG A 385 -25.66 41.03 -22.72
N MET A 386 -26.82 40.81 -22.14
CA MET A 386 -28.05 41.52 -22.44
C MET A 386 -28.21 42.76 -21.55
N ASP A 387 -28.98 43.75 -22.00
CA ASP A 387 -29.21 45.01 -21.27
C ASP A 387 -29.85 44.83 -19.90
N ASN A 388 -30.61 43.74 -19.71
CA ASN A 388 -31.23 43.38 -18.44
C ASN A 388 -30.26 42.66 -17.45
N GLY A 389 -28.97 42.59 -17.78
CA GLY A 389 -27.94 41.95 -16.97
C GLY A 389 -27.79 40.44 -17.16
N LYS A 390 -28.69 39.79 -17.92
CA LYS A 390 -28.63 38.36 -18.25
C LYS A 390 -27.61 38.06 -19.34
N VAL A 391 -27.31 36.77 -19.51
CA VAL A 391 -26.40 36.25 -20.52
C VAL A 391 -27.14 35.37 -21.50
N LYS A 392 -26.84 35.58 -22.78
CA LYS A 392 -27.36 34.81 -23.91
C LYS A 392 -26.22 34.02 -24.53
N VAL A 393 -26.37 32.71 -24.60
CA VAL A 393 -25.38 31.78 -25.17
C VAL A 393 -25.94 31.20 -26.46
N ILE A 394 -25.22 31.41 -27.55
CA ILE A 394 -25.50 30.76 -28.83
C ILE A 394 -24.67 29.48 -28.87
N MET A 395 -25.32 28.35 -29.12
CA MET A 395 -24.70 27.03 -29.18
C MET A 395 -25.03 26.35 -30.51
N ALA A 396 -24.24 25.34 -30.86
CA ALA A 396 -24.54 24.42 -31.95
C ALA A 396 -24.57 22.99 -31.42
N ARG A 397 -25.37 22.13 -32.06
CA ARG A 397 -25.19 20.67 -31.91
C ARG A 397 -23.81 20.28 -32.39
N THR A 398 -23.19 19.28 -31.76
CA THR A 398 -21.93 18.70 -32.22
C THR A 398 -22.17 17.37 -32.92
N VAL A 399 -21.35 17.10 -33.93
CA VAL A 399 -21.17 15.76 -34.51
C VAL A 399 -19.70 15.38 -34.35
N LEU A 400 -19.43 14.08 -34.23
CA LEU A 400 -18.06 13.60 -34.23
C LEU A 400 -17.55 13.61 -35.67
N GLY A 401 -16.54 14.43 -35.95
CA GLY A 401 -15.87 14.48 -37.25
C GLY A 401 -15.07 13.21 -37.55
N GLU A 402 -14.28 13.28 -38.61
CA GLU A 402 -13.41 12.17 -39.01
C GLU A 402 -12.40 11.83 -37.89
N PRO A 403 -12.03 10.54 -37.74
CA PRO A 403 -11.00 10.15 -36.81
C PRO A 403 -9.64 10.72 -37.23
N ASP A 404 -8.85 11.17 -36.27
CA ASP A 404 -7.44 11.49 -36.48
C ASP A 404 -6.60 10.23 -36.77
N GLU A 405 -5.30 10.42 -37.01
CA GLU A 405 -4.34 9.33 -37.24
C GLU A 405 -4.31 8.27 -36.12
N ARG A 406 -4.83 8.59 -34.93
CA ARG A 406 -4.91 7.70 -33.76
C ARG A 406 -6.31 7.15 -33.53
N GLY A 407 -7.23 7.35 -34.48
CA GLY A 407 -8.61 6.91 -34.39
C GLY A 407 -9.51 7.81 -33.54
N ARG A 408 -9.00 8.93 -33.00
CA ARG A 408 -9.76 9.82 -32.13
C ARG A 408 -10.58 10.80 -32.97
N ARG A 409 -11.89 10.78 -32.80
CA ARG A 409 -12.80 11.76 -33.41
C ARG A 409 -12.91 13.02 -32.58
N PHE A 410 -12.89 14.18 -33.23
CA PHE A 410 -13.08 15.48 -32.60
C PHE A 410 -14.52 15.98 -32.81
N PRO A 411 -15.17 16.53 -31.79
CA PRO A 411 -16.49 17.13 -31.96
C PRO A 411 -16.37 18.40 -32.81
N VAL A 412 -17.22 18.53 -33.82
CA VAL A 412 -17.33 19.71 -34.67
C VAL A 412 -18.76 20.26 -34.61
N PRO A 413 -18.95 21.59 -34.64
CA PRO A 413 -20.28 22.19 -34.74
C PRO A 413 -20.99 21.69 -36.01
N MET A 414 -22.23 21.23 -35.85
CA MET A 414 -23.10 20.82 -36.94
C MET A 414 -23.55 22.04 -37.75
N PRO A 415 -23.26 22.11 -39.07
CA PRO A 415 -23.72 23.20 -39.92
C PRO A 415 -25.24 23.37 -39.88
N GLY A 416 -25.72 24.61 -39.83
CA GLY A 416 -27.15 24.94 -39.75
C GLY A 416 -27.79 24.76 -38.37
N SER A 417 -27.08 24.21 -37.38
CA SER A 417 -27.57 24.10 -36.01
C SER A 417 -27.41 25.41 -35.26
N ARG A 418 -28.52 25.98 -34.77
CA ARG A 418 -28.52 27.16 -33.90
C ARG A 418 -29.42 26.91 -32.71
N LEU A 419 -28.82 26.90 -31.54
CA LEU A 419 -29.48 26.75 -30.25
C LEU A 419 -29.22 28.02 -29.43
N VAL A 420 -30.23 28.49 -28.71
CA VAL A 420 -30.13 29.69 -27.88
C VAL A 420 -30.48 29.33 -26.46
N TRP A 421 -29.62 29.70 -25.52
CA TRP A 421 -29.87 29.59 -24.09
C TRP A 421 -29.75 30.98 -23.46
N GLU A 422 -30.66 31.29 -22.55
CA GLU A 422 -30.67 32.55 -21.80
C GLU A 422 -30.79 32.26 -20.30
N GLY A 423 -29.98 32.94 -19.50
CA GLY A 423 -29.93 32.78 -18.04
C GLY A 423 -29.09 33.85 -17.36
N ASP A 424 -28.75 33.61 -16.09
CA ASP A 424 -28.15 34.62 -15.22
C ASP A 424 -26.62 34.53 -15.19
N ALA A 425 -26.05 33.33 -15.29
CA ALA A 425 -24.59 33.14 -15.32
C ALA A 425 -24.16 31.95 -16.20
N VAL A 426 -22.94 32.06 -16.74
CA VAL A 426 -22.24 30.96 -17.42
C VAL A 426 -20.97 30.64 -16.64
N ILE A 427 -20.72 29.36 -16.41
CA ILE A 427 -19.50 28.85 -15.76
C ILE A 427 -18.70 28.07 -16.80
N SER A 428 -17.42 28.40 -16.96
CA SER A 428 -16.49 27.66 -17.83
C SER A 428 -15.63 26.70 -17.00
N ALA A 429 -15.63 25.41 -17.37
CA ALA A 429 -14.88 24.35 -16.69
C ALA A 429 -14.15 23.45 -17.71
N LEU A 430 -13.34 24.07 -18.57
CA LEU A 430 -12.59 23.40 -19.65
C LEU A 430 -11.30 22.69 -19.18
N GLY A 431 -10.93 22.88 -17.91
CA GLY A 431 -9.76 22.30 -17.27
C GLY A 431 -8.53 23.22 -17.31
N GLN A 432 -7.41 22.71 -16.79
CA GLN A 432 -6.17 23.47 -16.62
C GLN A 432 -5.13 23.12 -17.70
N GLU A 433 -4.19 24.03 -17.95
CA GLU A 433 -3.08 23.85 -18.89
C GLU A 433 -1.73 24.25 -18.30
N GLY A 434 -0.66 23.82 -18.96
CA GLY A 434 0.71 24.19 -18.58
C GLY A 434 1.01 25.66 -18.84
N ASP A 435 1.98 26.18 -18.11
CA ASP A 435 2.36 27.58 -18.12
C ASP A 435 3.82 27.73 -18.58
N ASP A 436 4.03 28.39 -19.72
CA ASP A 436 5.36 28.64 -20.28
C ASP A 436 6.06 29.85 -19.66
N THR A 437 5.33 30.69 -18.91
CA THR A 437 5.91 31.85 -18.22
C THR A 437 6.91 31.43 -17.13
N ILE A 438 6.86 30.18 -16.67
CA ILE A 438 7.85 29.59 -15.73
C ILE A 438 9.28 29.86 -16.21
N SER A 439 9.54 29.79 -17.52
CA SER A 439 10.87 30.01 -18.10
C SER A 439 11.42 31.43 -17.89
N THR A 440 10.57 32.38 -17.49
CA THR A 440 10.93 33.79 -17.29
C THR A 440 11.28 34.13 -15.83
N PHE A 441 11.06 33.19 -14.90
CA PHE A 441 11.23 33.43 -13.46
C PHE A 441 12.70 33.62 -13.05
N GLY A 442 13.64 32.99 -13.75
CA GLY A 442 15.06 33.02 -13.40
C GLY A 442 15.93 32.14 -14.30
N ASP A 443 17.25 32.18 -14.06
CA ASP A 443 18.24 31.51 -14.92
C ASP A 443 18.13 29.98 -14.93
N LEU A 444 17.78 29.36 -13.79
CA LEU A 444 17.59 27.91 -13.71
C LEU A 444 16.25 27.51 -14.33
N GLU A 445 15.22 28.33 -14.15
CA GLU A 445 13.91 28.14 -14.73
C GLU A 445 13.94 28.24 -16.26
N ALA A 446 14.70 29.18 -16.82
CA ALA A 446 14.93 29.29 -18.26
C ALA A 446 15.56 28.02 -18.87
N LYS A 447 16.28 27.23 -18.06
CA LYS A 447 16.92 25.97 -18.46
C LYS A 447 16.01 24.75 -18.25
N LEU A 448 14.86 24.89 -17.60
CA LEU A 448 13.92 23.77 -17.42
C LEU A 448 13.29 23.39 -18.77
N LYS A 449 13.40 22.11 -19.13
CA LYS A 449 12.73 21.61 -20.33
C LYS A 449 11.23 21.48 -20.08
N LEU A 450 10.43 22.08 -20.95
CA LEU A 450 8.98 21.90 -20.97
C LEU A 450 8.56 20.88 -22.03
N SER A 451 7.40 20.24 -21.82
CA SER A 451 6.74 19.38 -22.80
C SER A 451 5.98 20.22 -23.84
N PRO A 452 5.50 19.62 -24.95
CA PRO A 452 4.62 20.33 -25.90
C PRO A 452 3.33 20.88 -25.26
N LYS A 453 2.93 20.37 -24.10
CA LYS A 453 1.77 20.85 -23.32
C LYS A 453 2.16 21.93 -22.31
N LYS A 454 3.37 22.48 -22.40
CA LYS A 454 3.92 23.49 -21.49
C LYS A 454 3.99 23.01 -20.02
N THR A 455 4.06 21.70 -19.79
CA THR A 455 4.31 21.12 -18.45
C THR A 455 5.79 20.83 -18.25
N ILE A 456 6.27 20.83 -17.00
CA ILE A 456 7.69 20.57 -16.70
C ILE A 456 8.04 19.12 -17.05
N LYS A 457 9.07 18.94 -17.87
CA LYS A 457 9.52 17.61 -18.28
C LYS A 457 10.33 16.96 -17.15
N SER A 458 9.79 15.89 -16.58
CA SER A 458 10.49 15.05 -15.62
C SER A 458 10.46 13.57 -16.00
N ASN A 459 11.40 12.79 -15.45
CA ASN A 459 11.46 11.35 -15.63
C ASN A 459 10.27 10.70 -14.91
N PRO A 460 9.42 9.90 -15.60
CA PRO A 460 8.22 9.33 -14.98
C PRO A 460 8.45 8.36 -13.82
N SER A 461 9.66 7.82 -13.64
CA SER A 461 9.99 6.90 -12.54
C SER A 461 10.59 7.62 -11.34
N THR A 462 11.45 8.61 -11.56
CA THR A 462 12.20 9.31 -10.49
C THR A 462 11.69 10.72 -10.20
N MET A 463 10.84 11.27 -11.05
CA MET A 463 10.42 12.68 -11.06
C MET A 463 11.58 13.68 -11.29
N ALA A 464 12.79 13.22 -11.63
CA ALA A 464 13.94 14.09 -11.87
C ALA A 464 13.75 14.93 -13.14
N THR A 465 14.10 16.21 -13.08
CA THR A 465 14.12 17.10 -14.26
C THR A 465 15.43 16.96 -15.03
N ASN A 466 15.66 17.82 -16.03
CA ASN A 466 16.96 17.91 -16.70
C ASN A 466 18.05 18.61 -15.87
N ILE A 467 17.70 19.19 -14.72
CA ILE A 467 18.64 19.88 -13.84
C ILE A 467 18.92 19.00 -12.60
N PRO A 468 20.18 18.65 -12.31
CA PRO A 468 20.54 17.86 -11.13
C PRO A 468 20.04 18.50 -9.83
N GLY A 469 19.51 17.66 -8.94
CA GLY A 469 18.94 18.06 -7.65
C GLY A 469 17.54 18.68 -7.71
N ILE A 470 16.98 18.88 -8.91
CA ILE A 470 15.64 19.46 -9.11
C ILE A 470 14.68 18.41 -9.67
N PHE A 471 13.56 18.25 -8.99
CA PHE A 471 12.51 17.27 -9.28
C PHE A 471 11.18 17.99 -9.53
N ALA A 472 10.29 17.40 -10.33
CA ALA A 472 8.96 17.94 -10.60
C ALA A 472 7.91 16.83 -10.72
N GLY A 473 6.77 17.01 -10.06
CA GLY A 473 5.74 15.97 -9.95
C GLY A 473 4.37 16.54 -9.60
N GLY A 474 3.34 15.69 -9.75
CA GLY A 474 1.95 16.16 -9.74
C GLY A 474 1.58 16.83 -11.07
N ASP A 475 0.52 17.64 -11.04
CA ASP A 475 -0.10 18.12 -12.28
C ASP A 475 0.82 19.03 -13.12
N CYS A 476 1.76 19.74 -12.48
CA CYS A 476 2.74 20.59 -13.17
C CYS A 476 3.66 19.82 -14.12
N ALA A 477 3.83 18.50 -13.89
CA ALA A 477 4.62 17.62 -14.74
C ALA A 477 3.74 16.68 -15.59
N SER A 478 2.71 16.07 -14.99
CA SER A 478 1.89 15.05 -15.66
C SER A 478 0.70 15.59 -16.46
N GLY A 479 0.36 16.87 -16.32
CA GLY A 479 -0.98 17.37 -16.61
C GLY A 479 -1.98 16.97 -15.51
N PRO A 480 -3.27 17.37 -15.60
CA PRO A 480 -4.28 17.05 -14.59
C PRO A 480 -4.42 15.54 -14.35
N ARG A 481 -4.26 15.13 -13.10
CA ARG A 481 -4.39 13.73 -12.65
C ARG A 481 -5.20 13.65 -11.36
N THR A 482 -5.40 12.43 -10.90
CA THR A 482 -6.14 12.15 -9.65
C THR A 482 -5.25 12.39 -8.42
N VAL A 483 -5.87 12.67 -7.27
CA VAL A 483 -5.14 12.89 -6.00
C VAL A 483 -4.18 11.75 -5.68
N ILE A 484 -4.59 10.49 -5.85
CA ILE A 484 -3.73 9.33 -5.57
C ILE A 484 -2.52 9.25 -6.52
N GLN A 485 -2.63 9.75 -7.75
CA GLN A 485 -1.49 9.83 -8.68
C GLN A 485 -0.53 10.95 -8.28
N ALA A 486 -1.04 12.09 -7.79
CA ALA A 486 -0.21 13.17 -7.25
C ALA A 486 0.55 12.71 -5.99
N VAL A 487 -0.11 11.97 -5.09
CA VAL A 487 0.53 11.32 -3.94
C VAL A 487 1.63 10.36 -4.39
N ALA A 488 1.36 9.49 -5.37
CA ALA A 488 2.35 8.56 -5.89
C ALA A 488 3.55 9.28 -6.56
N ALA A 489 3.34 10.44 -7.17
CA ALA A 489 4.42 11.28 -7.70
C ALA A 489 5.27 11.88 -6.58
N GLY A 490 4.64 12.43 -5.53
CA GLY A 490 5.35 12.97 -4.36
C GLY A 490 6.21 11.92 -3.65
N ARG A 491 5.68 10.71 -3.45
CA ARG A 491 6.45 9.58 -2.89
C ARG A 491 7.69 9.23 -3.70
N ARG A 492 7.53 9.07 -5.03
CA ARG A 492 8.65 8.75 -5.92
C ARG A 492 9.69 9.86 -5.99
N ALA A 493 9.25 11.12 -5.92
CA ALA A 493 10.16 12.26 -5.80
C ALA A 493 10.97 12.19 -4.50
N ALA A 494 10.32 11.95 -3.36
CA ALA A 494 11.02 11.82 -2.07
C ALA A 494 12.06 10.69 -2.07
N GLU A 495 11.72 9.52 -2.61
CA GLU A 495 12.64 8.38 -2.77
C GLU A 495 13.86 8.80 -3.62
N ALA A 496 13.64 9.39 -4.80
CA ALA A 496 14.73 9.80 -5.69
C ALA A 496 15.56 10.99 -5.18
N MET A 497 14.94 11.93 -4.45
CA MET A 497 15.64 13.03 -3.78
C MET A 497 16.53 12.51 -2.67
N HIS A 498 16.07 11.54 -1.88
CA HIS A 498 16.90 10.91 -0.86
C HIS A 498 18.12 10.22 -1.48
N GLU A 499 17.94 9.44 -2.56
CA GLU A 499 19.05 8.82 -3.30
C GLU A 499 20.06 9.87 -3.80
N TYR A 500 19.57 11.00 -4.30
CA TYR A 500 20.41 12.09 -4.78
C TYR A 500 21.23 12.75 -3.65
N MET A 501 20.61 13.02 -2.49
CA MET A 501 21.26 13.74 -1.40
C MET A 501 22.23 12.88 -0.58
N VAL A 502 21.96 11.58 -0.43
CA VAL A 502 22.77 10.65 0.38
C VAL A 502 23.78 9.88 -0.48
N GLY A 503 23.56 9.78 -1.80
CA GLY A 503 24.44 9.05 -2.72
C GLY A 503 24.26 7.54 -2.69
N GLU A 504 23.30 7.04 -1.91
CA GLU A 504 22.96 5.62 -1.84
C GLU A 504 21.71 5.32 -2.68
N LYS A 505 21.78 4.26 -3.49
CA LYS A 505 20.59 3.75 -4.17
C LYS A 505 19.73 3.03 -3.14
N THR A 506 18.50 3.50 -2.97
CA THR A 506 17.52 2.84 -2.08
C THR A 506 16.99 1.53 -2.67
N GLY A 507 17.21 1.28 -3.97
CA GLY A 507 16.75 0.05 -4.63
C GLY A 507 15.23 -0.03 -4.81
N ILE A 508 14.49 1.06 -4.58
CA ILE A 508 13.02 1.09 -4.46
C ILE A 508 12.30 1.00 -5.83
N SER A 509 13.04 0.94 -6.94
CA SER A 509 12.49 0.68 -8.28
C SER A 509 12.01 -0.77 -8.38
N GLU A 510 10.76 -1.04 -8.00
CA GLU A 510 10.16 -2.36 -8.13
C GLU A 510 10.12 -2.84 -9.59
N PRO A 511 10.74 -3.98 -9.93
CA PRO A 511 10.56 -4.59 -11.23
C PRO A 511 9.10 -5.04 -11.37
N ARG A 512 8.50 -4.77 -12.54
CA ARG A 512 7.11 -5.14 -12.88
C ARG A 512 6.98 -6.64 -13.14
N PHE A 513 7.29 -7.47 -12.14
CA PHE A 513 7.14 -8.93 -12.20
C PHE A 513 5.99 -9.39 -11.31
N ASN A 514 5.05 -10.11 -11.92
CA ASN A 514 3.92 -10.72 -11.26
C ASN A 514 3.48 -11.97 -12.03
N PHE A 515 3.54 -13.16 -11.41
CA PHE A 515 2.69 -14.25 -11.87
C PHE A 515 1.24 -13.83 -11.75
N THR A 516 0.37 -14.26 -12.67
CA THR A 516 -1.04 -13.88 -12.63
C THR A 516 -1.95 -15.02 -13.04
N LYS A 517 -3.08 -15.14 -12.33
CA LYS A 517 -4.17 -16.07 -12.70
C LYS A 517 -4.98 -15.61 -13.93
N GLY A 518 -4.78 -14.38 -14.39
CA GLY A 518 -5.51 -13.79 -15.51
C GLY A 518 -5.51 -12.26 -15.41
N LYS A 519 -5.31 -11.58 -16.55
CA LYS A 519 -5.29 -10.10 -16.62
C LYS A 519 -6.69 -9.52 -16.80
N ARG A 520 -7.52 -10.16 -17.63
CA ARG A 520 -8.93 -9.81 -17.82
C ARG A 520 -9.82 -10.78 -17.06
N PHE A 521 -11.07 -10.41 -16.88
CA PHE A 521 -12.04 -11.26 -16.20
C PHE A 521 -12.28 -12.55 -16.99
N GLU A 522 -12.34 -12.47 -18.32
CA GLU A 522 -12.49 -13.64 -19.20
C GLU A 522 -11.31 -14.63 -19.12
N ASP A 523 -10.13 -14.19 -18.68
CA ASP A 523 -8.93 -15.04 -18.59
C ASP A 523 -8.86 -15.81 -17.25
N VAL A 524 -9.72 -15.49 -16.28
CA VAL A 524 -9.65 -16.04 -14.92
C VAL A 524 -10.55 -17.28 -14.82
N ASP A 525 -9.96 -18.40 -14.42
CA ASP A 525 -10.70 -19.64 -14.17
C ASP A 525 -11.63 -19.50 -12.96
N MET A 526 -12.91 -19.83 -13.14
CA MET A 526 -13.94 -19.71 -12.10
C MET A 526 -13.75 -20.70 -10.94
N HIS A 527 -13.11 -21.86 -11.19
CA HIS A 527 -12.82 -22.85 -10.14
C HIS A 527 -11.89 -22.31 -9.05
N ASN A 528 -11.20 -21.18 -9.30
CA ASN A 528 -10.46 -20.46 -8.26
C ASN A 528 -11.34 -20.01 -7.08
N TYR A 529 -12.65 -19.95 -7.27
CA TYR A 529 -13.60 -19.38 -6.32
C TYR A 529 -14.67 -20.37 -5.88
N ASP A 530 -14.46 -21.67 -6.13
CA ASP A 530 -15.33 -22.72 -5.62
C ASP A 530 -15.32 -22.68 -4.08
N GLY A 531 -16.50 -22.79 -3.47
CA GLY A 531 -16.69 -22.74 -2.02
C GLY A 531 -16.87 -21.34 -1.44
N PHE A 532 -16.74 -20.27 -2.22
CA PHE A 532 -17.10 -18.92 -1.78
C PHE A 532 -18.60 -18.66 -1.88
N THR A 533 -19.18 -18.02 -0.87
CA THR A 533 -20.60 -17.67 -0.84
C THR A 533 -20.86 -16.28 -1.43
N VAL A 534 -21.97 -16.15 -2.16
CA VAL A 534 -22.49 -14.86 -2.65
C VAL A 534 -22.94 -13.99 -1.47
N SER A 535 -22.56 -12.72 -1.48
CA SER A 535 -22.97 -11.73 -0.48
C SER A 535 -22.91 -10.32 -1.05
N LEU A 536 -23.92 -9.51 -0.72
CA LEU A 536 -24.04 -8.13 -1.20
C LEU A 536 -23.05 -7.18 -0.50
N ALA A 537 -22.59 -6.19 -1.25
CA ALA A 537 -21.72 -5.14 -0.74
C ALA A 537 -22.43 -4.26 0.29
N GLN A 538 -21.68 -3.79 1.28
CA GLN A 538 -22.18 -2.79 2.22
C GLN A 538 -22.23 -1.41 1.55
N SER A 539 -23.46 -0.91 1.34
CA SER A 539 -23.69 0.42 0.79
C SER A 539 -23.20 1.50 1.75
N MET A 540 -22.59 2.57 1.21
CA MET A 540 -22.21 3.73 2.00
C MET A 540 -23.47 4.43 2.51
N PRO A 541 -23.63 4.65 3.82
CA PRO A 541 -24.71 5.49 4.34
C PRO A 541 -24.54 6.92 3.81
N GLU A 542 -25.62 7.50 3.29
CA GLU A 542 -25.62 8.83 2.68
C GLU A 542 -26.80 9.67 3.15
N ARG A 543 -26.64 11.00 3.10
CA ARG A 543 -27.75 11.93 3.31
C ARG A 543 -28.70 11.90 2.11
N PRO A 544 -30.03 11.95 2.32
CA PRO A 544 -31.00 11.93 1.24
C PRO A 544 -30.86 13.17 0.34
N PRO A 545 -31.05 13.05 -0.99
CA PRO A 545 -30.89 14.15 -1.95
C PRO A 545 -31.64 15.43 -1.58
N GLU A 546 -32.86 15.33 -1.07
CA GLU A 546 -33.72 16.47 -0.75
C GLU A 546 -33.14 17.33 0.38
N ARG A 547 -32.36 16.72 1.28
CA ARG A 547 -31.70 17.43 2.39
C ARG A 547 -30.33 17.98 2.01
N ARG A 548 -29.61 17.35 1.07
CA ARG A 548 -28.22 17.72 0.75
C ARG A 548 -28.09 18.82 -0.32
N ILE A 549 -29.19 19.23 -0.96
CA ILE A 549 -29.22 20.34 -1.93
C ILE A 549 -29.13 21.70 -1.23
N GLY A 550 -29.52 21.82 0.05
CA GLY A 550 -29.58 23.10 0.76
C GLY A 550 -28.32 23.54 1.49
N ASP A 551 -27.29 22.70 1.56
CA ASP A 551 -26.09 22.95 2.35
C ASP A 551 -24.83 22.26 1.76
N PHE A 552 -23.69 22.57 2.36
CA PHE A 552 -22.38 22.01 2.01
C PHE A 552 -21.89 20.97 3.03
N PHE A 553 -22.77 20.37 3.84
CA PHE A 553 -22.38 19.30 4.75
C PHE A 553 -22.06 18.02 3.97
N GLU A 554 -21.16 17.21 4.53
CA GLU A 554 -20.69 15.97 3.94
C GLU A 554 -21.86 15.02 3.62
N ILE A 555 -21.86 14.44 2.41
CA ILE A 555 -22.97 13.61 1.92
C ILE A 555 -22.84 12.17 2.41
N GLU A 556 -21.69 11.56 2.17
CA GLU A 556 -21.37 10.19 2.60
C GLU A 556 -20.99 10.21 4.10
N LEU A 557 -21.65 9.38 4.92
CA LEU A 557 -21.53 9.39 6.37
C LEU A 557 -20.48 8.41 6.94
N GLY A 558 -19.94 7.53 6.09
CA GLY A 558 -18.99 6.49 6.50
C GLY A 558 -19.66 5.17 6.91
N LEU A 559 -18.91 4.08 6.81
CA LEU A 559 -19.36 2.75 7.27
C LEU A 559 -19.30 2.68 8.81
N THR A 560 -20.22 1.94 9.43
CA THR A 560 -20.06 1.53 10.84
C THR A 560 -18.96 0.47 10.97
N GLU A 561 -18.49 0.22 12.20
CA GLU A 561 -17.48 -0.82 12.45
C GLU A 561 -17.97 -2.21 11.98
N GLU A 562 -19.23 -2.54 12.25
CA GLU A 562 -19.86 -3.79 11.84
C GLU A 562 -19.94 -3.91 10.31
N MET A 563 -20.41 -2.86 9.63
CA MET A 563 -20.46 -2.82 8.16
C MET A 563 -19.07 -2.96 7.55
N ALA A 564 -18.07 -2.27 8.10
CA ALA A 564 -16.70 -2.34 7.60
C ALA A 564 -16.09 -3.74 7.77
N LYS A 565 -16.29 -4.39 8.92
CA LYS A 565 -15.85 -5.78 9.15
C LYS A 565 -16.55 -6.74 8.18
N LYS A 566 -17.88 -6.65 8.07
CA LYS A 566 -18.67 -7.49 7.17
C LYS A 566 -18.24 -7.34 5.70
N GLU A 567 -18.02 -6.10 5.24
CA GLU A 567 -17.55 -5.83 3.89
C GLU A 567 -16.13 -6.33 3.65
N ALA A 568 -15.23 -6.15 4.62
CA ALA A 568 -13.85 -6.62 4.52
C ALA A 568 -13.75 -8.15 4.47
N SER A 569 -14.59 -8.87 5.22
CA SER A 569 -14.68 -10.35 5.22
C SER A 569 -15.13 -10.94 3.89
N ARG A 570 -15.63 -10.14 2.94
CA ARG A 570 -15.95 -10.59 1.58
C ARG A 570 -14.71 -10.74 0.68
N CYS A 571 -13.53 -10.27 1.11
CA CYS A 571 -12.32 -10.34 0.32
C CYS A 571 -11.96 -11.78 -0.10
N LEU A 572 -11.63 -12.01 -1.37
CA LEU A 572 -11.24 -13.33 -1.91
C LEU A 572 -9.73 -13.64 -1.73
N GLU A 573 -8.97 -12.74 -1.11
CA GLU A 573 -7.53 -12.93 -0.84
C GLU A 573 -6.69 -13.35 -2.05
N CYS A 574 -6.93 -12.75 -3.23
CA CYS A 574 -6.35 -13.22 -4.50
C CYS A 574 -4.81 -13.28 -4.57
N GLY A 575 -4.11 -12.43 -3.83
CA GLY A 575 -2.65 -12.32 -3.79
C GLY A 575 -1.99 -13.33 -2.85
N CYS A 576 -0.74 -13.68 -3.14
CA CYS A 576 -0.02 -14.74 -2.43
C CYS A 576 0.43 -14.32 -1.02
N HIS A 577 -0.03 -15.03 0.01
CA HIS A 577 0.42 -14.89 1.40
C HIS A 577 1.87 -15.31 1.64
N GLY A 578 2.46 -16.11 0.74
CA GLY A 578 3.86 -16.52 0.79
C GLY A 578 4.84 -15.53 0.16
N LEU A 579 4.38 -14.38 -0.35
CA LEU A 579 5.18 -13.44 -1.14
C LEU A 579 6.43 -12.96 -0.39
N ALA A 580 6.29 -12.66 0.90
CA ALA A 580 7.32 -12.18 1.80
C ALA A 580 8.60 -13.03 1.85
N LYS A 581 8.48 -14.35 1.67
CA LYS A 581 9.61 -15.31 1.77
C LYS A 581 9.91 -16.04 0.45
N CYS A 582 9.31 -15.57 -0.65
CA CYS A 582 9.37 -16.26 -1.94
C CYS A 582 10.69 -15.95 -2.66
N THR A 583 11.76 -16.66 -2.28
CA THR A 583 13.06 -16.55 -2.96
C THR A 583 13.00 -16.99 -4.42
N TYR A 584 12.02 -17.82 -4.80
CA TYR A 584 11.78 -18.16 -6.21
C TYR A 584 11.43 -16.93 -7.05
N ARG A 585 10.56 -16.06 -6.55
CA ARG A 585 10.19 -14.82 -7.24
C ARG A 585 11.38 -13.89 -7.41
N GLU A 586 12.21 -13.75 -6.37
CA GLU A 586 13.42 -12.93 -6.42
C GLU A 586 14.35 -13.40 -7.54
N LEU A 587 14.61 -14.70 -7.65
CA LEU A 587 15.42 -15.25 -8.74
C LEU A 587 14.76 -15.04 -10.12
N CYS A 588 13.44 -15.17 -10.24
CA CYS A 588 12.73 -14.87 -11.48
C CYS A 588 12.89 -13.40 -11.91
N VAL A 589 12.87 -12.49 -10.94
CA VAL A 589 13.09 -11.06 -11.15
C VAL A 589 14.54 -10.81 -11.60
N ASP A 590 15.51 -11.30 -10.84
CA ASP A 590 16.96 -11.11 -11.08
C ASP A 590 17.34 -11.58 -12.49
N HIS A 591 16.80 -12.73 -12.92
CA HIS A 591 17.08 -13.33 -14.23
C HIS A 591 16.07 -12.96 -15.34
N LYS A 592 15.19 -11.97 -15.11
CA LYS A 592 14.23 -11.45 -16.11
C LYS A 592 13.38 -12.53 -16.77
N VAL A 593 12.85 -13.45 -15.96
CA VAL A 593 11.98 -14.55 -16.39
C VAL A 593 10.64 -14.00 -16.90
N ASN A 594 10.13 -14.57 -17.98
CA ASN A 594 8.83 -14.20 -18.50
C ASN A 594 7.70 -15.01 -17.83
N ALA A 595 7.00 -14.38 -16.87
CA ALA A 595 5.83 -14.96 -16.20
C ALA A 595 4.65 -15.27 -17.13
N ALA A 596 4.65 -14.79 -18.38
CA ALA A 596 3.57 -15.08 -19.32
C ALA A 596 3.44 -16.57 -19.67
N LYS A 597 4.55 -17.33 -19.56
CA LYS A 597 4.60 -18.77 -19.85
C LYS A 597 4.03 -19.66 -18.73
N SER A 598 3.60 -19.07 -17.61
CA SER A 598 2.98 -19.82 -16.52
C SER A 598 1.58 -20.33 -16.87
N PRO A 599 1.11 -21.39 -16.19
CA PRO A 599 -0.24 -21.93 -16.36
C PRO A 599 -1.30 -20.84 -16.30
N LYS A 600 -2.41 -21.07 -16.99
CA LYS A 600 -3.57 -20.16 -17.02
C LYS A 600 -4.75 -20.66 -16.21
N ARG A 601 -4.72 -21.91 -15.77
CA ARG A 601 -5.82 -22.56 -15.06
C ARG A 601 -5.31 -23.23 -13.80
N LEU A 602 -6.22 -23.44 -12.88
CA LEU A 602 -5.96 -24.20 -11.67
C LEU A 602 -5.87 -25.68 -12.06
N GLU A 603 -4.77 -26.35 -11.73
CA GLU A 603 -4.56 -27.76 -12.09
C GLU A 603 -4.77 -28.70 -10.90
N TYR A 604 -4.41 -28.23 -9.71
CA TYR A 604 -4.51 -28.98 -8.47
C TYR A 604 -5.45 -28.28 -7.50
N LYS A 605 -6.27 -29.07 -6.79
CA LYS A 605 -7.10 -28.55 -5.70
C LYS A 605 -6.18 -28.07 -4.56
N ILE A 606 -6.52 -26.91 -4.00
CA ILE A 606 -5.86 -26.40 -2.78
C ILE A 606 -6.35 -27.25 -1.61
N ASP A 607 -5.42 -27.81 -0.85
CA ASP A 607 -5.71 -28.63 0.32
C ASP A 607 -5.61 -27.78 1.59
N ASP A 608 -6.76 -27.66 2.26
CA ASP A 608 -6.95 -26.94 3.51
C ASP A 608 -7.31 -27.89 4.67
N SER A 609 -7.01 -29.19 4.57
CA SER A 609 -7.38 -30.16 5.61
C SER A 609 -6.50 -30.09 6.86
N HIS A 610 -5.22 -29.72 6.75
CA HIS A 610 -4.32 -29.64 7.89
C HIS A 610 -4.71 -28.48 8.83
N PRO A 611 -4.70 -28.63 10.17
CA PRO A 611 -5.23 -27.62 11.10
C PRO A 611 -4.53 -26.26 11.07
N PHE A 612 -3.25 -26.20 10.67
CA PHE A 612 -2.44 -24.98 10.68
C PHE A 612 -1.80 -24.57 9.35
N ILE A 613 -1.93 -25.41 8.30
CA ILE A 613 -1.15 -25.25 7.06
C ILE A 613 -2.09 -25.36 5.86
N VAL A 614 -1.95 -24.43 4.92
CA VAL A 614 -2.59 -24.49 3.59
C VAL A 614 -1.57 -25.03 2.60
N VAL A 615 -1.97 -25.99 1.79
CA VAL A 615 -1.15 -26.62 0.75
C VAL A 615 -1.70 -26.24 -0.62
N ASP A 616 -0.88 -25.54 -1.41
CA ASP A 616 -1.18 -25.17 -2.79
C ASP A 616 -0.13 -25.79 -3.74
N PRO A 617 -0.40 -27.01 -4.27
CA PRO A 617 0.52 -27.69 -5.18
C PRO A 617 0.83 -26.88 -6.45
N ASN A 618 -0.07 -25.98 -6.86
CA ASN A 618 0.11 -25.13 -8.03
C ASN A 618 1.22 -24.08 -7.86
N LYS A 619 1.82 -23.95 -6.68
CA LYS A 619 3.00 -23.10 -6.44
C LYS A 619 4.27 -23.93 -6.21
N CYS A 620 4.20 -25.26 -6.23
CA CYS A 620 5.33 -26.12 -5.94
C CYS A 620 6.31 -26.16 -7.11
N VAL A 621 7.61 -26.08 -6.81
CA VAL A 621 8.70 -26.19 -7.80
C VAL A 621 9.54 -27.46 -7.62
N GLY A 622 9.09 -28.41 -6.79
CA GLY A 622 9.75 -29.72 -6.62
C GLY A 622 11.08 -29.68 -5.85
N CYS A 623 11.40 -28.58 -5.15
CA CYS A 623 12.70 -28.42 -4.49
C CYS A 623 12.96 -29.38 -3.30
N SER A 624 11.94 -30.12 -2.86
CA SER A 624 12.00 -31.12 -1.77
C SER A 624 12.46 -30.58 -0.40
N ARG A 625 12.49 -29.25 -0.20
CA ARG A 625 12.88 -28.64 1.09
C ARG A 625 11.90 -28.95 2.20
N CYS A 626 10.61 -28.97 1.91
CA CYS A 626 9.56 -29.28 2.88
C CYS A 626 9.73 -30.69 3.47
N GLU A 627 9.92 -31.70 2.61
CA GLU A 627 10.16 -33.09 2.99
C GLU A 627 11.44 -33.23 3.80
N ARG A 628 12.56 -32.69 3.29
CA ARG A 628 13.89 -32.76 3.95
C ARG A 628 13.99 -31.98 5.26
N SER A 629 13.14 -30.97 5.47
CA SER A 629 13.06 -30.24 6.74
C SER A 629 12.28 -30.98 7.82
N CYS A 630 11.56 -32.05 7.46
CA CYS A 630 10.71 -32.79 8.38
C CYS A 630 11.53 -33.83 9.15
N LYS A 631 11.87 -33.53 10.41
CA LYS A 631 12.56 -34.46 11.32
C LYS A 631 11.74 -35.70 11.72
N TYR A 632 10.43 -35.67 11.46
CA TYR A 632 9.49 -36.75 11.81
C TYR A 632 9.15 -37.64 10.60
N ASP A 633 9.71 -37.37 9.41
CA ASP A 633 9.30 -38.05 8.17
C ASP A 633 7.77 -38.02 7.94
N ALA A 634 7.14 -36.92 8.33
CA ALA A 634 5.68 -36.76 8.36
C ALA A 634 5.10 -36.02 7.15
N LEU A 635 5.94 -35.59 6.20
CA LEU A 635 5.51 -34.93 4.96
C LEU A 635 6.03 -35.71 3.77
N TYR A 636 5.14 -36.06 2.86
CA TYR A 636 5.45 -36.74 1.61
C TYR A 636 5.28 -35.78 0.43
N LEU A 637 6.30 -35.68 -0.43
CA LEU A 637 6.23 -34.96 -1.71
C LEU A 637 6.47 -35.94 -2.87
N ASN A 638 5.49 -36.04 -3.76
CA ASN A 638 5.59 -36.80 -5.00
C ASN A 638 5.28 -35.91 -6.22
N PHE A 639 5.89 -36.22 -7.35
CA PHE A 639 5.67 -35.56 -8.63
C PHE A 639 6.34 -36.37 -9.75
N ASP A 640 5.82 -36.22 -10.96
CA ASP A 640 6.44 -36.70 -12.19
C ASP A 640 7.12 -35.54 -12.93
N GLU A 641 8.07 -35.86 -13.82
CA GLU A 641 8.68 -34.89 -14.74
C GLU A 641 8.33 -35.23 -16.18
N ASP A 642 7.77 -34.25 -16.90
CA ASP A 642 7.56 -34.35 -18.33
C ASP A 642 8.91 -34.45 -19.06
N GLY A 643 9.15 -35.57 -19.76
CA GLY A 643 10.45 -35.87 -20.36
C GLY A 643 10.90 -34.91 -21.45
N GLN A 644 9.99 -34.11 -22.04
CA GLN A 644 10.32 -33.12 -23.06
C GLN A 644 10.56 -31.73 -22.48
N SER A 645 9.62 -31.23 -21.66
CA SER A 645 9.63 -29.86 -21.13
C SER A 645 10.35 -29.73 -19.80
N GLY A 646 10.54 -30.84 -19.06
CA GLY A 646 10.99 -30.85 -17.68
C GLY A 646 9.97 -30.20 -16.72
N ARG A 647 8.71 -30.10 -17.12
CA ARG A 647 7.63 -29.56 -16.28
C ARG A 647 7.23 -30.60 -15.22
N LEU A 648 6.92 -30.16 -14.00
CA LEU A 648 6.34 -31.05 -12.99
C LEU A 648 4.89 -31.40 -13.33
N GLN A 649 4.52 -32.65 -13.09
CA GLN A 649 3.17 -33.17 -13.22
C GLN A 649 2.81 -33.99 -11.97
N ASN A 650 1.53 -34.30 -11.80
CA ASN A 650 1.01 -35.15 -10.71
C ASN A 650 1.57 -34.76 -9.32
N ILE A 651 1.66 -33.46 -9.04
CA ILE A 651 2.25 -32.96 -7.80
C ILE A 651 1.31 -33.31 -6.64
N GLU A 652 1.85 -34.03 -5.68
CA GLU A 652 1.15 -34.45 -4.48
C GLU A 652 1.97 -34.09 -3.24
N ILE A 653 1.34 -33.40 -2.30
CA ILE A 653 1.92 -33.05 -1.00
C ILE A 653 0.93 -33.52 0.06
N ARG A 654 1.34 -34.47 0.90
CA ARG A 654 0.49 -35.03 1.97
C ARG A 654 1.21 -35.04 3.31
N PHE A 655 0.45 -34.88 4.37
CA PHE A 655 0.91 -35.09 5.75
C PHE A 655 0.51 -36.49 6.22
N LYS A 656 1.43 -37.19 6.89
CA LYS A 656 1.18 -38.46 7.56
C LYS A 656 0.68 -38.23 8.99
N ASP A 657 0.12 -39.26 9.62
CA ASP A 657 -0.47 -39.18 10.97
C ASP A 657 0.53 -38.83 12.08
N ASN A 658 1.82 -39.06 11.86
CA ASN A 658 2.88 -38.69 12.80
C ASN A 658 3.32 -37.21 12.69
N CYS A 659 2.60 -36.38 11.92
CA CYS A 659 2.85 -34.94 11.85
C CYS A 659 2.51 -34.26 13.18
N VAL A 660 3.51 -33.70 13.84
CA VAL A 660 3.35 -32.92 15.08
C VAL A 660 2.99 -31.45 14.85
N SER A 661 2.66 -31.07 13.60
CA SER A 661 2.35 -29.70 13.19
C SER A 661 3.40 -28.65 13.60
N CYS A 662 4.69 -29.01 13.61
CA CYS A 662 5.75 -28.07 13.98
C CYS A 662 5.91 -26.93 12.97
N GLY A 663 5.51 -27.11 11.71
CA GLY A 663 5.54 -26.09 10.65
C GLY A 663 6.93 -25.77 10.05
N ALA A 664 7.96 -26.58 10.32
CA ALA A 664 9.29 -26.40 9.71
C ALA A 664 9.24 -26.43 8.16
N CYS A 665 8.36 -27.26 7.59
CA CYS A 665 8.14 -27.33 6.15
C CYS A 665 7.61 -26.03 5.52
N VAL A 666 6.85 -25.25 6.29
CA VAL A 666 6.30 -23.96 5.85
C VAL A 666 7.42 -22.92 5.80
N ASP A 667 8.27 -22.85 6.80
CA ASP A 667 9.42 -21.93 6.82
C ASP A 667 10.47 -22.31 5.76
N ALA A 668 10.61 -23.61 5.46
CA ALA A 668 11.50 -24.10 4.41
C ALA A 668 10.99 -23.89 2.97
N CYS A 669 9.69 -23.60 2.77
CA CYS A 669 9.10 -23.49 1.43
C CYS A 669 9.50 -22.18 0.72
N PRO A 670 10.19 -22.23 -0.44
CA PRO A 670 10.68 -21.03 -1.13
C PRO A 670 9.69 -20.39 -2.11
N THR A 671 8.46 -20.91 -2.21
CA THR A 671 7.45 -20.45 -3.20
C THR A 671 6.12 -20.04 -2.60
N GLY A 672 5.85 -20.43 -1.34
CA GLY A 672 4.53 -20.27 -0.73
C GLY A 672 3.53 -21.37 -1.10
N ALA A 673 3.98 -22.51 -1.64
CA ALA A 673 3.17 -23.72 -1.79
C ALA A 673 2.70 -24.28 -0.44
N LEU A 674 3.47 -24.06 0.62
CA LEU A 674 3.06 -24.30 2.00
C LEU A 674 3.00 -22.96 2.72
N SER A 675 1.85 -22.61 3.26
CA SER A 675 1.62 -21.35 3.97
C SER A 675 0.89 -21.56 5.29
N LYS A 676 1.11 -20.67 6.26
CA LYS A 676 0.45 -20.76 7.57
C LYS A 676 -1.00 -20.34 7.39
N LYS A 677 -1.93 -21.09 7.98
CA LYS A 677 -3.33 -20.66 8.09
C LYS A 677 -3.44 -19.41 8.94
N GLY A 678 -4.39 -18.55 8.61
CA GLY A 678 -4.64 -17.32 9.36
C GLY A 678 -3.59 -16.22 9.17
N LEU A 679 -2.69 -16.33 8.18
CA LEU A 679 -1.87 -15.18 7.75
C LEU A 679 -2.80 -14.10 7.21
N LYS A 680 -2.94 -13.02 7.97
CA LYS A 680 -3.89 -11.95 7.66
C LYS A 680 -3.43 -11.11 6.48
N VAL A 681 -2.12 -10.90 6.31
CA VAL A 681 -1.57 -9.89 5.40
C VAL A 681 -0.56 -10.52 4.45
N PRO A 682 -0.74 -10.40 3.12
CA PRO A 682 0.33 -10.69 2.17
C PRO A 682 1.41 -9.62 2.30
N LEU A 683 2.42 -9.89 3.11
CA LEU A 683 3.57 -9.00 3.29
C LEU A 683 4.51 -9.04 2.07
N TRP A 684 5.09 -7.89 1.77
CA TRP A 684 6.14 -7.77 0.77
C TRP A 684 7.51 -7.83 1.44
N PRO A 685 8.56 -8.36 0.77
CA PRO A 685 9.88 -8.53 1.36
C PRO A 685 10.41 -7.27 2.07
N GLU A 686 10.23 -6.10 1.47
CA GLU A 686 10.64 -4.79 2.00
C GLU A 686 9.88 -4.35 3.26
N GLN A 687 8.73 -4.97 3.55
CA GLN A 687 7.90 -4.69 4.73
C GLN A 687 8.27 -5.58 5.93
N ILE A 688 9.22 -6.51 5.76
CA ILE A 688 9.60 -7.47 6.80
C ILE A 688 10.76 -6.89 7.60
N LYS A 689 10.50 -6.57 8.86
CA LYS A 689 11.53 -6.26 9.84
C LYS A 689 11.42 -7.25 10.99
N PRO A 690 12.16 -8.37 10.95
CA PRO A 690 12.13 -9.32 12.05
C PRO A 690 12.77 -8.70 13.28
N VAL A 691 12.10 -8.83 14.42
CA VAL A 691 12.63 -8.48 15.73
C VAL A 691 12.94 -9.78 16.44
N LYS A 692 14.20 -9.96 16.85
CA LYS A 692 14.58 -11.10 17.68
C LYS A 692 13.85 -11.03 19.01
N SER A 693 13.27 -12.15 19.42
CA SER A 693 12.55 -12.28 20.66
C SER A 693 12.63 -13.71 21.19
N VAL A 694 11.94 -13.95 22.30
CA VAL A 694 11.89 -15.24 22.99
C VAL A 694 10.45 -15.72 23.03
N CYS A 695 10.22 -16.98 22.66
CA CYS A 695 8.91 -17.62 22.79
C CYS A 695 8.53 -17.75 24.27
N THR A 696 7.40 -17.17 24.67
CA THR A 696 6.93 -17.14 26.06
C THR A 696 5.94 -18.26 26.39
N TYR A 697 5.84 -19.33 25.59
CA TYR A 697 4.86 -20.38 25.84
C TYR A 697 5.25 -21.41 26.89
N CYS A 698 6.54 -21.60 27.15
CA CYS A 698 7.07 -22.52 28.16
C CYS A 698 8.47 -22.07 28.61
N GLY A 699 9.00 -22.72 29.66
CA GLY A 699 10.32 -22.40 30.22
C GLY A 699 11.52 -22.71 29.31
N THR A 700 11.33 -23.30 28.12
CA THR A 700 12.42 -23.51 27.16
C THR A 700 12.96 -22.18 26.60
N GLY A 701 12.09 -21.18 26.41
CA GLY A 701 12.51 -19.88 25.88
C GLY A 701 13.16 -19.95 24.50
N CYS A 702 12.52 -20.61 23.53
CA CYS A 702 13.04 -20.70 22.15
C CYS A 702 13.29 -19.30 21.56
N SER A 703 14.42 -19.12 20.88
CA SER A 703 14.69 -17.91 20.09
C SER A 703 13.79 -17.89 18.85
N VAL A 704 13.13 -16.75 18.65
CA VAL A 704 12.18 -16.53 17.56
C VAL A 704 12.43 -15.20 16.88
N ASP A 705 12.18 -15.17 15.57
CA ASP A 705 12.09 -13.94 14.79
C ASP A 705 10.63 -13.53 14.68
N VAL A 706 10.25 -12.49 15.41
CA VAL A 706 8.90 -11.92 15.37
C VAL A 706 8.86 -10.95 14.21
N VAL A 707 8.15 -11.31 13.14
CA VAL A 707 7.81 -10.38 12.06
C VAL A 707 6.64 -9.52 12.56
N ALA A 708 7.01 -8.47 13.29
CA ALA A 708 6.12 -7.41 13.67
C ALA A 708 6.26 -6.27 12.66
N ASN A 709 5.16 -5.85 12.08
CA ASN A 709 5.11 -4.59 11.35
C ASN A 709 3.81 -3.89 11.73
N LEU A 710 3.80 -2.55 11.65
CA LEU A 710 2.57 -1.77 11.81
C LEU A 710 1.90 -1.89 13.19
N GLY A 711 2.64 -2.29 14.22
CA GLY A 711 2.12 -2.51 15.57
C GLY A 711 1.32 -3.80 15.74
N ALA A 712 1.40 -4.72 14.78
CA ALA A 712 0.81 -6.06 14.86
C ALA A 712 1.89 -7.13 14.63
N ILE A 713 1.73 -8.29 15.27
CA ILE A 713 2.52 -9.49 14.95
C ILE A 713 1.86 -10.15 13.73
N LEU A 714 2.63 -10.26 12.65
CA LEU A 714 2.14 -10.77 11.36
C LEU A 714 2.57 -12.21 11.13
N GLU A 715 3.78 -12.57 11.55
CA GLU A 715 4.30 -13.93 11.48
C GLU A 715 5.36 -14.15 12.56
N ILE A 716 5.47 -15.37 13.10
CA ILE A 716 6.64 -15.81 13.87
C ILE A 716 7.44 -16.82 13.04
N LYS A 717 8.75 -16.62 12.97
CA LYS A 717 9.72 -17.53 12.36
C LYS A 717 10.71 -18.04 13.41
N ALA A 718 11.36 -19.14 13.11
CA ALA A 718 12.39 -19.68 13.99
C ALA A 718 13.74 -19.02 13.70
N ASP A 719 14.49 -18.68 14.75
CA ASP A 719 15.89 -18.27 14.62
C ASP A 719 16.77 -19.52 14.52
N TYR A 720 17.45 -19.69 13.39
CA TYR A 720 18.29 -20.85 13.12
C TYR A 720 19.68 -20.76 13.77
N ASN A 721 20.08 -19.58 14.24
CA ASN A 721 21.47 -19.32 14.65
C ASN A 721 21.64 -19.24 16.18
N THR A 722 20.56 -19.25 16.94
CA THR A 722 20.60 -19.00 18.38
C THR A 722 20.04 -20.19 19.17
N PRO A 723 20.70 -20.61 20.27
CA PRO A 723 20.14 -21.60 21.19
C PRO A 723 18.85 -21.08 21.86
N PRO A 724 18.04 -21.98 22.46
CA PRO A 724 18.27 -23.42 22.58
C PRO A 724 17.78 -24.24 21.39
N ASN A 725 17.08 -23.62 20.44
CA ASN A 725 16.24 -24.33 19.48
C ASN A 725 16.79 -24.41 18.06
N TYR A 726 17.75 -23.56 17.67
CA TYR A 726 18.43 -23.63 16.35
C TYR A 726 17.47 -23.85 15.17
N GLY A 727 16.35 -23.13 15.13
CA GLY A 727 15.34 -23.22 14.07
C GLY A 727 14.16 -24.16 14.33
N ASP A 728 14.22 -25.00 15.36
CA ASP A 728 13.10 -25.84 15.77
C ASP A 728 12.09 -25.03 16.59
N LEU A 729 10.81 -25.14 16.27
CA LEU A 729 9.74 -24.59 17.10
C LEU A 729 8.62 -25.61 17.19
N CYS A 730 7.96 -25.67 18.35
CA CYS A 730 6.70 -26.38 18.49
C CYS A 730 5.55 -25.60 17.82
N VAL A 731 4.38 -26.25 17.71
CA VAL A 731 3.17 -25.64 17.15
C VAL A 731 2.78 -24.34 17.86
N LYS A 732 2.90 -24.27 19.20
CA LYS A 732 2.55 -23.08 19.99
C LYS A 732 3.45 -21.90 19.64
N GLY A 733 4.77 -22.10 19.66
CA GLY A 733 5.74 -21.05 19.36
C GLY A 733 5.67 -20.53 17.92
N ARG A 734 5.21 -21.34 16.96
CA ARG A 734 5.16 -20.96 15.55
C ARG A 734 3.82 -20.36 15.11
N PHE A 735 2.71 -20.90 15.61
CA PHE A 735 1.36 -20.52 15.16
C PHE A 735 0.56 -19.75 16.20
N GLY A 736 0.90 -19.88 17.48
CA GLY A 736 0.21 -19.24 18.59
C GLY A 736 0.59 -17.78 18.77
N PHE A 737 0.61 -16.94 17.74
CA PHE A 737 0.94 -15.51 17.92
C PHE A 737 -0.28 -14.60 17.87
N THR A 738 -1.50 -15.16 17.79
CA THR A 738 -2.74 -14.39 17.73
C THR A 738 -3.33 -14.08 19.12
N PHE A 739 -2.85 -14.70 20.21
CA PHE A 739 -3.44 -14.49 21.54
C PHE A 739 -3.35 -13.04 22.05
N TYR A 740 -2.39 -12.23 21.59
CA TYR A 740 -2.26 -10.83 22.04
C TYR A 740 -3.45 -9.97 21.61
N ASN A 741 -4.19 -10.37 20.59
CA ASN A 741 -5.33 -9.64 20.04
C ASN A 741 -6.67 -10.37 20.22
N HIS A 742 -6.69 -11.47 20.97
CA HIS A 742 -7.91 -12.24 21.26
C HIS A 742 -8.96 -11.36 21.97
N GLU A 743 -10.23 -11.56 21.65
CA GLU A 743 -11.33 -10.77 22.23
C GLU A 743 -11.45 -10.95 23.74
N ASP A 744 -11.26 -12.17 24.23
CA ASP A 744 -11.22 -12.49 25.67
C ASP A 744 -9.97 -11.98 26.41
N ARG A 745 -9.00 -11.37 25.70
CA ARG A 745 -7.81 -10.84 26.36
C ARG A 745 -8.19 -9.63 27.23
N LEU A 746 -8.11 -9.80 28.54
CA LEU A 746 -8.27 -8.71 29.50
C LEU A 746 -7.21 -7.62 29.26
N LYS A 747 -7.67 -6.40 28.97
CA LYS A 747 -6.83 -5.20 28.77
C LYS A 747 -6.82 -4.29 29.99
N ARG A 748 -7.76 -4.50 30.92
CA ARG A 748 -7.96 -3.72 32.14
C ARG A 748 -8.29 -4.67 33.29
N PRO A 749 -7.91 -4.33 34.53
CA PRO A 749 -8.21 -5.15 35.68
C PRO A 749 -9.71 -5.17 35.95
N LEU A 750 -10.20 -6.33 36.42
CA LEU A 750 -11.59 -6.52 36.81
C LEU A 750 -11.65 -7.01 38.27
N ILE A 751 -12.59 -6.49 39.06
CA ILE A 751 -12.86 -6.91 40.45
C ILE A 751 -14.31 -7.39 40.57
N ARG A 752 -14.54 -8.38 41.44
CA ARG A 752 -15.88 -8.72 41.95
C ARG A 752 -15.83 -8.76 43.48
N ASP A 753 -16.93 -8.35 44.11
CA ASP A 753 -17.03 -8.25 45.57
C ASP A 753 -17.30 -9.61 46.22
N SER A 754 -17.99 -10.52 45.52
CA SER A 754 -18.24 -11.90 45.92
C SER A 754 -18.16 -12.85 44.71
N ILE A 755 -18.16 -14.16 44.95
CA ILE A 755 -18.08 -15.17 43.87
C ILE A 755 -19.34 -15.16 42.97
N ASP A 756 -20.47 -14.74 43.54
CA ASP A 756 -21.78 -14.70 42.89
C ASP A 756 -22.02 -13.38 42.12
N GLU A 757 -21.14 -12.40 42.28
CA GLU A 757 -21.23 -11.13 41.57
C GLU A 757 -20.42 -11.11 40.27
N PRO A 758 -20.88 -10.38 39.24
CA PRO A 758 -20.14 -10.20 38.01
C PRO A 758 -18.89 -9.34 38.23
N PHE A 759 -17.86 -9.59 37.43
CA PHE A 759 -16.68 -8.77 37.36
C PHE A 759 -17.00 -7.36 36.83
N LYS A 760 -16.43 -6.34 37.49
CA LYS A 760 -16.55 -4.91 37.16
C LYS A 760 -15.16 -4.38 36.81
N GLU A 761 -15.06 -3.59 35.74
CA GLU A 761 -13.80 -2.96 35.33
C GLU A 761 -13.38 -1.85 36.30
N VAL A 762 -12.10 -1.81 36.68
CA VAL A 762 -11.53 -0.83 37.61
C VAL A 762 -10.21 -0.27 37.09
N SER A 763 -9.70 0.80 37.73
CA SER A 763 -8.34 1.29 37.45
C SER A 763 -7.27 0.35 38.04
N TRP A 764 -6.03 0.48 37.57
CA TRP A 764 -4.90 -0.25 38.14
C TRP A 764 -4.68 0.11 39.62
N ASP A 765 -4.81 1.38 39.99
CA ASP A 765 -4.65 1.81 41.39
C ASP A 765 -5.71 1.17 42.28
N GLN A 766 -6.98 1.19 41.86
CA GLN A 766 -8.07 0.53 42.57
C GLN A 766 -7.84 -0.98 42.72
N ALA A 767 -7.35 -1.63 41.66
CA ALA A 767 -7.02 -3.05 41.69
C ALA A 767 -5.88 -3.37 42.66
N LEU A 768 -4.80 -2.59 42.62
CA LEU A 768 -3.64 -2.79 43.49
C LEU A 768 -3.97 -2.50 44.96
N ASP A 769 -4.72 -1.43 45.24
CA ASP A 769 -5.20 -1.09 46.59
C ASP A 769 -6.10 -2.19 47.15
N TYR A 770 -7.01 -2.71 46.32
CA TYR A 770 -7.87 -3.82 46.70
C TYR A 770 -7.05 -5.08 47.04
N ILE A 771 -6.11 -5.46 46.17
CA ILE A 771 -5.22 -6.62 46.39
C ILE A 771 -4.41 -6.45 47.68
N ALA A 772 -3.79 -5.28 47.87
CA ALA A 772 -2.96 -4.99 49.04
C ALA A 772 -3.78 -5.05 50.35
N LYS A 773 -4.99 -4.47 50.34
CA LYS A 773 -5.92 -4.55 51.47
C LYS A 773 -6.30 -6.00 51.78
N ARG A 774 -6.70 -6.77 50.77
CA ARG A 774 -7.12 -8.18 50.95
C ARG A 774 -5.97 -9.05 51.45
N PHE A 775 -4.75 -8.90 50.93
CA PHE A 775 -3.58 -9.62 51.45
C PHE A 775 -3.32 -9.24 52.91
N SER A 776 -3.34 -7.95 53.25
CA SER A 776 -3.12 -7.49 54.62
C SER A 776 -4.16 -8.04 55.60
N ASP A 777 -5.44 -8.05 55.21
CA ASP A 777 -6.54 -8.58 56.02
C ASP A 777 -6.41 -10.10 56.22
N ILE A 778 -6.07 -10.85 55.16
CA ILE A 778 -5.83 -12.30 55.24
C ILE A 778 -4.65 -12.62 56.15
N ILE A 779 -3.51 -11.94 55.98
CA ILE A 779 -2.32 -12.13 56.81
C ILE A 779 -2.65 -11.84 58.28
N ARG A 780 -3.40 -10.76 58.57
CA ARG A 780 -3.78 -10.39 59.93
C ARG A 780 -4.69 -11.43 60.59
N ASN A 781 -5.63 -11.99 59.83
CA ASN A 781 -6.65 -12.88 60.37
C ASN A 781 -6.24 -14.36 60.37
N HIS A 782 -5.36 -14.77 59.46
CA HIS A 782 -5.04 -16.18 59.20
C HIS A 782 -3.54 -16.49 59.12
N GLY A 783 -2.66 -15.49 59.31
CA GLY A 783 -1.21 -15.64 59.20
C GLY A 783 -0.71 -15.62 57.75
N SER A 784 0.60 -15.38 57.57
CA SER A 784 1.22 -15.27 56.24
C SER A 784 1.20 -16.57 55.45
N ASP A 785 1.34 -17.72 56.11
CA ASP A 785 1.32 -19.04 55.47
C ASP A 785 -0.04 -19.42 54.86
N SER A 786 -1.11 -18.64 55.13
CA SER A 786 -2.40 -18.81 54.45
C SER A 786 -2.39 -18.33 52.98
N ILE A 787 -1.32 -17.64 52.55
CA ILE A 787 -1.15 -17.15 51.19
C ILE A 787 -0.11 -18.00 50.47
N GLY A 788 -0.50 -18.56 49.32
CA GLY A 788 0.38 -19.17 48.33
C GLY A 788 0.58 -18.26 47.13
N VAL A 789 1.79 -18.20 46.59
CA VAL A 789 2.11 -17.40 45.41
C VAL A 789 2.66 -18.30 44.31
N LEU A 790 1.99 -18.31 43.15
CA LEU A 790 2.35 -19.16 42.02
C LEU A 790 2.88 -18.30 40.85
N ALA A 791 4.16 -18.45 40.51
CA ALA A 791 4.77 -17.75 39.39
C ALA A 791 4.43 -18.41 38.05
N SER A 792 4.31 -17.60 37.01
CA SER A 792 4.05 -18.07 35.65
C SER A 792 5.31 -18.71 35.05
N SER A 793 5.14 -19.78 34.24
CA SER A 793 6.22 -20.36 33.44
C SER A 793 6.84 -19.38 32.44
N ARG A 794 6.19 -18.22 32.23
CA ARG A 794 6.60 -17.18 31.29
C ARG A 794 7.53 -16.14 31.92
N CYS A 795 7.65 -16.14 33.24
CA CYS A 795 8.49 -15.19 33.95
C CYS A 795 9.97 -15.47 33.71
N THR A 796 10.77 -14.42 33.54
CA THR A 796 12.24 -14.54 33.47
C THR A 796 12.82 -14.96 34.82
N ASN A 797 14.11 -15.30 34.86
CA ASN A 797 14.77 -15.63 36.12
C ASN A 797 14.78 -14.43 37.09
N GLU A 798 14.94 -13.22 36.57
CA GLU A 798 14.89 -11.97 37.34
C GLU A 798 13.48 -11.71 37.89
N GLU A 799 12.45 -11.93 37.09
CA GLU A 799 11.06 -11.81 37.53
C GLU A 799 10.73 -12.84 38.60
N ASN A 800 11.14 -14.11 38.42
CA ASN A 800 10.95 -15.17 39.42
C ASN A 800 11.69 -14.86 40.74
N PHE A 801 12.89 -14.27 40.66
CA PHE A 801 13.62 -13.82 41.84
C PHE A 801 12.88 -12.70 42.58
N LEU A 802 12.39 -11.69 41.86
CA LEU A 802 11.56 -10.62 42.45
C LEU A 802 10.27 -11.17 43.05
N PHE A 803 9.64 -12.14 42.39
CA PHE A 803 8.42 -12.79 42.83
C PHE A 803 8.61 -13.53 44.15
N GLN A 804 9.70 -14.30 44.27
CA GLN A 804 10.08 -14.97 45.51
C GLN A 804 10.40 -13.96 46.62
N LYS A 805 11.10 -12.87 46.29
CA LYS A 805 11.43 -11.81 47.26
C LYS A 805 10.16 -11.12 47.76
N PHE A 806 9.21 -10.84 46.88
CA PHE A 806 7.90 -10.29 47.26
C PHE A 806 7.16 -11.23 48.21
N ALA A 807 7.05 -12.52 47.88
CA ALA A 807 6.38 -13.49 48.73
C ALA A 807 7.03 -13.62 50.12
N ARG A 808 8.36 -13.76 50.18
CA ARG A 808 9.05 -14.00 51.46
C ARG A 808 9.25 -12.75 52.30
N ALA A 809 9.63 -11.64 51.68
CA ALA A 809 9.98 -10.41 52.41
C ALA A 809 8.78 -9.49 52.65
N VAL A 810 7.78 -9.48 51.75
CA VAL A 810 6.62 -8.58 51.86
C VAL A 810 5.41 -9.32 52.43
N LEU A 811 5.08 -10.50 51.89
CA LEU A 811 3.93 -11.28 52.38
C LEU A 811 4.27 -12.18 53.58
N GLY A 812 5.56 -12.47 53.80
CA GLY A 812 6.03 -13.32 54.91
C GLY A 812 5.73 -14.81 54.73
N THR A 813 5.48 -15.27 53.50
CA THR A 813 5.13 -16.67 53.19
C THR A 813 6.28 -17.38 52.46
N ASN A 814 6.50 -18.65 52.82
CA ASN A 814 7.40 -19.53 52.08
C ASN A 814 6.66 -20.40 51.04
N ASN A 815 5.33 -20.29 50.96
CA ASN A 815 4.50 -21.01 50.00
C ASN A 815 4.60 -20.38 48.61
N VAL A 816 5.77 -20.57 47.98
CA VAL A 816 6.08 -20.06 46.65
C VAL A 816 6.31 -21.25 45.73
N ASP A 817 5.60 -21.28 44.61
CA ASP A 817 5.76 -22.30 43.59
C ASP A 817 5.75 -21.68 42.18
N ASN A 818 6.09 -22.48 41.18
CA ASN A 818 6.16 -22.10 39.78
C ASN A 818 5.41 -23.14 38.95
N CYS A 819 4.54 -22.68 38.06
CA CYS A 819 3.96 -23.58 37.07
C CYS A 819 4.96 -23.88 35.95
N ALA A 820 5.55 -25.08 35.93
CA ALA A 820 6.56 -25.44 34.93
C ALA A 820 5.98 -25.74 33.52
N ARG A 821 4.66 -25.87 33.36
CA ARG A 821 4.00 -26.18 32.07
C ARG A 821 2.72 -25.37 31.87
N VAL A 822 2.53 -24.84 30.66
CA VAL A 822 1.29 -24.20 30.18
C VAL A 822 0.57 -25.09 29.17
#